data_AF-A0A7Y5K0V9-F1
#
_entry.id   AF-A0A7Y5K0V9-F1
#
_cell.length_a   1.000
_cell.length_b   1.000
_cell.length_c   1.000
_cell.angle_alpha   90.00
_cell.angle_beta   90.00
_cell.angle_gamma   90.00
#
_symmetry.space_group_name_H-M   'P 1'
#
loop_
_entity.id
_entity.type
_entity.pdbx_description
1 polymer ?
#
loop_
_entity_poly.entity_id
_entity_poly.type
_entity_poly.pdbx_seq_one_letter_code
_entity_poly.pdbx_strand_id
1 'polypeptide(L)'
;GRRIAVVAAAVAMLAIVAGTLLSRGRGDLPAGVDPRRSYLVAPFDIQGNDPRFDWLREASVNMLTLDFAQWKDLDIVDYEHTLDLLRDAKLDGEGRVGLEDARRLARKAGVWSVVMGQVTPLGDSLVVLARVFDVATGRKVDQTQHSIARAADPRPLYDEIARDLLDLVGSLPTSMSLTATTTESVEAYRAYLEGLRALNGWQLPRADSLFHLATTADSSFALAYYKRALTLGWRSARDTSQFELIRHATEHADRLPERERALLLAYADLVRGLHAPAGVTQGRLDTLFRSAQGKYEAIVARDPGDAEAWYGLGDSYWHHRPDDAKALAQNWTRAYRAFNRTLALDSSFHLAYSHKLDLYRQVSNPASYLVLAGDSLLLLDNDAARRGFGEARIAQTRVTAKQLALRDARAWASADVAPQSYMALVNAYIDAGFVDSAAIAADEAQRRASSRSPLFPYILAAAQTPVDPHLALRTLRAALREFPAESIAAHDGADRMWVVLNAADAATVTGSVPDMRQVAMVASKAEPKIPGRDLPTSYAVNAWSAAADLALGLPPASVRSRMDSAIRYIDKLPGSDGEGARRTSSALPYMAYLVTRDTTYLAALRRWWNPASTTLLELDALKALDRGDREGALRAVRGFPNPDSARTEDGPISAMRWVARGEAVARLGDDRRALAYYEMLEPKRFSRGGPFDPGWPLYARSFLARASLYEKVGERGKAIASYRQFLDLWRDADQSLDGQRRVARDGIARLGGEVPTEQGAGR
;
A
#
# COMPACT_ATOMS: atom_id res chain seq x y z
N GLY A 1 -43.74 -61.11 8.39
CA GLY A 1 -43.21 -59.88 9.01
C GLY A 1 -41.69 -59.80 8.90
N ARG A 2 -40.95 -60.43 9.81
CA ARG A 2 -39.48 -60.27 9.96
C ARG A 2 -38.63 -60.59 8.73
N ARG A 3 -38.95 -61.65 7.97
CA ARG A 3 -38.17 -62.03 6.76
C ARG A 3 -38.31 -61.01 5.63
N ILE A 4 -39.48 -60.37 5.48
CA ILE A 4 -39.71 -59.34 4.46
C ILE A 4 -38.98 -58.05 4.83
N ALA A 5 -38.93 -57.70 6.12
CA ALA A 5 -38.20 -56.52 6.61
C ALA A 5 -36.67 -56.65 6.43
N VAL A 6 -36.12 -57.85 6.61
CA VAL A 6 -34.67 -58.10 6.41
C VAL A 6 -34.29 -58.03 4.93
N VAL A 7 -35.14 -58.55 4.03
CA VAL A 7 -34.91 -58.45 2.58
C VAL A 7 -35.04 -57.00 2.10
N ALA A 8 -36.03 -56.27 2.58
CA ALA A 8 -36.20 -54.85 2.26
C ALA A 8 -35.01 -53.99 2.74
N ALA A 9 -34.49 -54.26 3.94
CA ALA A 9 -33.32 -53.56 4.47
C ALA A 9 -32.04 -53.90 3.68
N ALA A 10 -31.87 -55.16 3.26
CA ALA A 10 -30.74 -55.56 2.44
C ALA A 10 -30.77 -54.94 1.03
N VAL A 11 -31.96 -54.85 0.42
CA VAL A 11 -32.15 -54.19 -0.88
C VAL A 11 -31.94 -52.68 -0.76
N ALA A 12 -32.41 -52.04 0.32
CA ALA A 12 -32.17 -50.63 0.58
C ALA A 12 -30.66 -50.35 0.81
N MET A 13 -29.96 -51.20 1.57
CA MET A 13 -28.51 -51.07 1.73
C MET A 13 -27.76 -51.29 0.43
N LEU A 14 -28.14 -52.28 -0.38
CA LEU A 14 -27.57 -52.50 -1.71
C LEU A 14 -27.86 -51.34 -2.66
N ALA A 15 -29.03 -50.72 -2.58
CA ALA A 15 -29.37 -49.53 -3.36
C ALA A 15 -28.61 -48.28 -2.88
N ILE A 16 -28.35 -48.13 -1.58
CA ILE A 16 -27.55 -47.04 -1.02
C ILE A 16 -26.06 -47.24 -1.34
N VAL A 17 -25.56 -48.47 -1.25
CA VAL A 17 -24.17 -48.83 -1.59
C VAL A 17 -23.96 -48.75 -3.11
N ALA A 18 -24.90 -49.22 -3.93
CA ALA A 18 -24.87 -49.03 -5.37
C ALA A 18 -25.03 -47.55 -5.73
N GLY A 19 -25.90 -46.80 -5.06
CA GLY A 19 -26.07 -45.36 -5.24
C GLY A 19 -24.83 -44.55 -4.86
N THR A 20 -24.13 -44.93 -3.80
CA THR A 20 -22.86 -44.30 -3.37
C THR A 20 -21.65 -44.76 -4.18
N LEU A 21 -21.65 -45.98 -4.73
CA LEU A 21 -20.61 -46.44 -5.66
C LEU A 21 -20.82 -45.88 -7.07
N LEU A 22 -22.06 -45.73 -7.53
CA LEU A 22 -22.42 -45.05 -8.78
C LEU A 22 -22.26 -43.53 -8.68
N SER A 23 -22.42 -42.93 -7.49
CA SER A 23 -22.06 -41.51 -7.26
C SER A 23 -20.56 -41.30 -7.10
N ARG A 24 -19.81 -42.28 -6.58
CA ARG A 24 -18.33 -42.24 -6.51
C ARG A 24 -17.65 -42.45 -7.86
N GLY A 25 -18.32 -43.08 -8.84
CA GLY A 25 -17.87 -43.16 -10.24
C GLY A 25 -18.22 -41.95 -11.10
N ARG A 26 -19.06 -41.04 -10.60
CA ARG A 26 -19.27 -39.70 -11.17
C ARG A 26 -18.34 -38.73 -10.45
N GLY A 27 -17.06 -38.76 -10.82
CA GLY A 27 -16.10 -37.75 -10.36
C GLY A 27 -16.63 -36.36 -10.67
N ASP A 28 -16.47 -35.44 -9.72
CA ASP A 28 -16.92 -34.04 -9.75
C ASP A 28 -16.76 -33.44 -11.15
N LEU A 29 -17.88 -33.30 -11.85
CA LEU A 29 -17.94 -32.67 -13.17
C LEU A 29 -17.75 -31.15 -12.99
N PRO A 30 -16.97 -30.47 -13.84
CA PRO A 30 -16.85 -29.01 -13.80
C PRO A 30 -18.23 -28.34 -13.93
N ALA A 31 -18.45 -27.17 -13.32
CA ALA A 31 -19.66 -26.39 -13.53
C ALA A 31 -19.50 -25.49 -14.77
N GLY A 32 -20.29 -25.64 -15.85
CA GLY A 32 -20.17 -24.80 -17.07
C GLY A 32 -20.89 -25.34 -18.33
N VAL A 33 -20.82 -24.60 -19.44
CA VAL A 33 -21.52 -24.85 -20.74
C VAL A 33 -20.59 -25.52 -21.78
N ASP A 34 -21.18 -26.42 -22.58
CA ASP A 34 -20.66 -27.25 -23.70
C ASP A 34 -19.28 -27.93 -23.48
N PRO A 35 -19.23 -29.27 -23.28
CA PRO A 35 -18.05 -29.98 -22.76
C PRO A 35 -16.79 -30.00 -23.66
N ARG A 36 -16.71 -29.25 -24.77
CA ARG A 36 -15.57 -29.31 -25.72
C ARG A 36 -15.07 -27.96 -26.23
N ARG A 37 -15.46 -26.86 -25.58
CA ARG A 37 -15.02 -25.50 -25.95
C ARG A 37 -14.28 -24.75 -24.85
N SER A 38 -13.99 -25.41 -23.72
CA SER A 38 -13.20 -24.84 -22.62
C SER A 38 -11.89 -25.59 -22.38
N TYR A 39 -10.78 -24.86 -22.25
CA TYR A 39 -9.42 -25.41 -22.22
C TYR A 39 -8.55 -24.82 -21.10
N LEU A 40 -7.77 -25.67 -20.44
CA LEU A 40 -6.60 -25.28 -19.65
C LEU A 40 -5.34 -25.83 -20.34
N VAL A 41 -4.30 -25.02 -20.48
CA VAL A 41 -3.00 -25.48 -21.02
C VAL A 41 -2.06 -25.73 -19.84
N ALA A 42 -1.66 -26.98 -19.61
CA ALA A 42 -0.65 -27.29 -18.61
C ALA A 42 0.76 -27.05 -19.16
N PRO A 43 1.76 -26.69 -18.32
CA PRO A 43 3.14 -26.52 -18.77
C PRO A 43 3.68 -27.77 -19.44
N PHE A 44 4.31 -27.61 -20.60
CA PHE A 44 4.87 -28.75 -21.33
C PHE A 44 6.11 -29.28 -20.62
N ASP A 45 6.21 -30.60 -20.55
CA ASP A 45 7.34 -31.31 -19.96
C ASP A 45 8.56 -31.21 -20.90
N ILE A 46 9.65 -30.60 -20.42
CA ILE A 46 10.88 -30.43 -21.20
C ILE A 46 11.79 -31.63 -20.94
N GLN A 47 11.98 -32.46 -21.96
CA GLN A 47 12.77 -33.67 -21.88
C GLN A 47 14.25 -33.39 -22.13
N GLY A 48 15.13 -34.01 -21.33
CA GLY A 48 16.58 -33.81 -21.40
C GLY A 48 17.08 -32.73 -20.43
N ASN A 49 18.40 -32.53 -20.40
CA ASN A 49 19.09 -31.63 -19.46
C ASN A 49 19.76 -30.45 -20.17
N ASP A 50 19.09 -29.84 -21.16
CA ASP A 50 19.61 -28.66 -21.86
C ASP A 50 18.84 -27.40 -21.39
N PRO A 51 19.44 -26.57 -20.50
CA PRO A 51 18.75 -25.43 -19.88
C PRO A 51 18.27 -24.37 -20.86
N ARG A 52 18.76 -24.41 -22.11
CA ARG A 52 18.34 -23.48 -23.18
C ARG A 52 16.86 -23.64 -23.54
N PHE A 53 16.24 -24.77 -23.23
CA PHE A 53 14.83 -25.05 -23.55
C PHE A 53 13.90 -24.99 -22.33
N ASP A 54 14.42 -24.81 -21.11
CA ASP A 54 13.62 -24.79 -19.88
C ASP A 54 12.50 -23.74 -19.94
N TRP A 55 12.77 -22.59 -20.56
CA TRP A 55 11.79 -21.51 -20.73
C TRP A 55 10.56 -21.94 -21.54
N LEU A 56 10.66 -22.96 -22.41
CA LEU A 56 9.54 -23.48 -23.19
C LEU A 56 8.47 -24.15 -22.34
N ARG A 57 8.80 -24.57 -21.11
CA ARG A 57 7.83 -25.14 -20.17
C ARG A 57 6.67 -24.18 -19.95
N GLU A 58 6.99 -22.97 -19.49
CA GLU A 58 5.99 -21.94 -19.24
C GLU A 58 5.57 -21.23 -20.52
N ALA A 59 6.49 -21.04 -21.46
CA ALA A 59 6.15 -20.39 -22.72
C ALA A 59 5.11 -21.17 -23.51
N SER A 60 5.11 -22.51 -23.45
CA SER A 60 4.04 -23.33 -24.05
C SER A 60 2.65 -22.95 -23.56
N VAL A 61 2.50 -22.60 -22.27
CA VAL A 61 1.24 -22.13 -21.70
C VAL A 61 0.85 -20.80 -22.33
N ASN A 62 1.75 -19.82 -22.31
CA ASN A 62 1.45 -18.48 -22.84
C ASN A 62 1.17 -18.50 -24.35
N MET A 63 2.01 -19.18 -25.13
CA MET A 63 1.89 -19.28 -26.59
C MET A 63 0.54 -19.90 -26.98
N LEU A 64 0.22 -21.09 -26.45
CA LEU A 64 -1.02 -21.77 -26.78
C LEU A 64 -2.27 -21.05 -26.26
N THR A 65 -2.17 -20.39 -25.09
CA THR A 65 -3.26 -19.57 -24.56
C THR A 65 -3.57 -18.39 -25.48
N LEU A 66 -2.52 -17.67 -25.91
CA LEU A 66 -2.66 -16.53 -26.83
C LEU A 66 -3.16 -16.96 -28.21
N ASP A 67 -2.70 -18.10 -28.72
CA ASP A 67 -3.22 -18.66 -29.95
C ASP A 67 -4.70 -18.99 -29.78
N PHE A 68 -5.05 -19.85 -28.82
CA PHE A 68 -6.44 -20.26 -28.60
C PHE A 68 -7.37 -19.05 -28.37
N ALA A 69 -6.90 -17.97 -27.74
CA ALA A 69 -7.69 -16.76 -27.48
C ALA A 69 -8.15 -16.03 -28.76
N GLN A 70 -7.58 -16.35 -29.92
CA GLN A 70 -8.05 -15.83 -31.21
C GLN A 70 -9.40 -16.42 -31.64
N TRP A 71 -9.82 -17.54 -31.08
CA TRP A 71 -11.11 -18.17 -31.38
C TRP A 71 -12.19 -17.65 -30.44
N LYS A 72 -13.21 -17.01 -31.02
CA LYS A 72 -14.29 -16.34 -30.26
C LYS A 72 -15.20 -17.29 -29.47
N ASP A 73 -15.23 -18.55 -29.89
CA ASP A 73 -16.13 -19.59 -29.37
C ASP A 73 -15.46 -20.48 -28.30
N LEU A 74 -14.22 -20.16 -27.92
CA LEU A 74 -13.46 -20.90 -26.91
C LEU A 74 -13.35 -20.12 -25.61
N ASP A 75 -13.41 -20.86 -24.50
CA ASP A 75 -13.13 -20.39 -23.15
C ASP A 75 -11.78 -20.95 -22.71
N ILE A 76 -10.80 -20.09 -22.45
CA ILE A 76 -9.43 -20.52 -22.18
C ILE A 76 -8.99 -19.93 -20.87
N VAL A 77 -8.50 -20.79 -19.99
CA VAL A 77 -7.85 -20.35 -18.76
C VAL A 77 -6.61 -19.55 -19.13
N ASP A 78 -6.56 -18.29 -18.71
CA ASP A 78 -5.45 -17.41 -19.02
C ASP A 78 -4.11 -17.90 -18.43
N TYR A 79 -3.02 -17.32 -18.95
CA TYR A 79 -1.67 -17.74 -18.61
C TYR A 79 -1.38 -17.55 -17.12
N GLU A 80 -1.71 -16.37 -16.58
CA GLU A 80 -1.54 -16.02 -15.18
C GLU A 80 -2.30 -16.99 -14.27
N HIS A 81 -3.61 -17.18 -14.49
CA HIS A 81 -4.46 -18.08 -13.72
C HIS A 81 -3.95 -19.52 -13.72
N THR A 82 -3.42 -19.99 -14.85
CA THR A 82 -2.79 -21.31 -14.94
C THR A 82 -1.57 -21.43 -14.02
N LEU A 83 -0.69 -20.42 -13.99
CA LEU A 83 0.48 -20.40 -13.10
C LEU A 83 0.08 -20.39 -11.62
N ASP A 84 -1.07 -19.81 -11.29
CA ASP A 84 -1.56 -19.75 -9.91
C ASP A 84 -2.13 -21.08 -9.45
N LEU A 85 -2.92 -21.71 -10.32
CA LEU A 85 -3.43 -23.05 -10.09
C LEU A 85 -2.28 -24.04 -9.83
N LEU A 86 -1.16 -23.89 -10.54
CA LEU A 86 0.06 -24.66 -10.31
C LEU A 86 0.69 -24.36 -8.96
N ARG A 87 0.88 -23.08 -8.60
CA ARG A 87 1.44 -22.66 -7.31
C ARG A 87 0.60 -23.12 -6.12
N ASP A 88 -0.71 -22.93 -6.18
CA ASP A 88 -1.66 -23.38 -5.15
C ASP A 88 -1.59 -24.90 -4.94
N ALA A 89 -1.37 -25.65 -6.03
CA ALA A 89 -1.19 -27.09 -5.99
C ALA A 89 0.25 -27.51 -5.64
N LYS A 90 1.19 -26.57 -5.48
CA LYS A 90 2.63 -26.79 -5.26
C LYS A 90 3.32 -27.56 -6.39
N LEU A 91 2.92 -27.28 -7.63
CA LEU A 91 3.39 -27.92 -8.87
C LEU A 91 4.21 -26.97 -9.76
N ASP A 92 4.41 -25.72 -9.32
CA ASP A 92 5.16 -24.68 -10.00
C ASP A 92 6.66 -25.03 -10.12
N GLY A 93 7.24 -25.66 -9.09
CA GLY A 93 8.62 -26.15 -9.08
C GLY A 93 8.82 -27.57 -9.61
N GLU A 94 7.74 -28.28 -9.98
CA GLU A 94 7.85 -29.67 -10.47
C GLU A 94 8.20 -29.71 -11.96
N GLY A 95 9.18 -30.54 -12.34
CA GLY A 95 9.59 -30.70 -13.75
C GLY A 95 8.47 -31.22 -14.66
N ARG A 96 7.50 -31.97 -14.10
CA ARG A 96 6.40 -32.57 -14.86
C ARG A 96 5.09 -32.53 -14.08
N VAL A 97 4.04 -31.99 -14.71
CA VAL A 97 2.67 -32.05 -14.21
C VAL A 97 2.00 -33.36 -14.66
N GLY A 98 1.52 -34.17 -13.72
CA GLY A 98 0.80 -35.41 -14.03
C GLY A 98 -0.62 -35.17 -14.58
N LEU A 99 -1.19 -36.13 -15.32
CA LEU A 99 -2.55 -35.99 -15.88
C LEU A 99 -3.62 -35.78 -14.80
N GLU A 100 -3.55 -36.52 -13.70
CA GLU A 100 -4.51 -36.34 -12.60
C GLU A 100 -4.42 -34.96 -11.94
N ASP A 101 -3.20 -34.42 -11.85
CA ASP A 101 -2.98 -33.07 -11.35
C ASP A 101 -3.52 -32.04 -12.33
N ALA A 102 -3.18 -32.15 -13.61
CA ALA A 102 -3.68 -31.27 -14.67
C ALA A 102 -5.22 -31.28 -14.74
N ARG A 103 -5.86 -32.46 -14.61
CA ARG A 103 -7.32 -32.60 -14.52
C ARG A 103 -7.89 -31.93 -13.26
N ARG A 104 -7.21 -32.03 -12.12
CA ARG A 104 -7.63 -31.35 -10.88
C ARG A 104 -7.54 -29.82 -11.02
N LEU A 105 -6.50 -29.30 -11.67
CA LEU A 105 -6.39 -27.87 -11.98
C LEU A 105 -7.52 -27.42 -12.89
N ALA A 106 -7.78 -28.17 -13.98
CA ALA A 106 -8.86 -27.87 -14.91
C ALA A 106 -10.25 -27.88 -14.24
N ARG A 107 -10.53 -28.85 -13.34
CA ARG A 107 -11.77 -28.83 -12.55
C ARG A 107 -11.88 -27.60 -11.65
N LYS A 108 -10.78 -27.19 -11.01
CA LYS A 108 -10.74 -26.00 -10.16
C LYS A 108 -10.98 -24.72 -10.98
N ALA A 109 -10.48 -24.68 -12.22
CA ALA A 109 -10.71 -23.61 -13.18
C ALA A 109 -12.11 -23.66 -13.83
N GLY A 110 -12.88 -24.73 -13.64
CA GLY A 110 -14.21 -24.90 -14.24
C GLY A 110 -14.22 -25.34 -15.70
N VAL A 111 -13.06 -25.73 -16.26
CA VAL A 111 -12.94 -26.12 -17.68
C VAL A 111 -12.92 -27.62 -17.90
N TRP A 112 -13.25 -28.04 -19.12
CA TRP A 112 -13.57 -29.43 -19.46
C TRP A 112 -12.50 -30.16 -20.27
N SER A 113 -11.55 -29.42 -20.85
CA SER A 113 -10.41 -29.98 -21.58
C SER A 113 -9.10 -29.50 -20.96
N VAL A 114 -8.09 -30.37 -20.97
CA VAL A 114 -6.72 -29.98 -20.60
C VAL A 114 -5.75 -30.35 -21.71
N VAL A 115 -4.96 -29.38 -22.15
CA VAL A 115 -3.87 -29.57 -23.10
C VAL A 115 -2.59 -29.83 -22.32
N MET A 116 -1.93 -30.94 -22.62
CA MET A 116 -0.64 -31.29 -22.03
C MET A 116 0.32 -31.62 -23.16
N GLY A 117 1.60 -31.34 -22.96
CA GLY A 117 2.59 -31.64 -23.97
C GLY A 117 3.98 -31.97 -23.45
N GLN A 118 4.83 -32.38 -24.37
CA GLN A 118 6.22 -32.73 -24.13
C GLN A 118 7.07 -32.12 -25.24
N VAL A 119 8.21 -31.53 -24.85
CA VAL A 119 9.21 -30.98 -25.77
C VAL A 119 10.47 -31.81 -25.66
N THR A 120 10.90 -32.44 -26.76
CA THR A 120 12.05 -33.34 -26.79
C THR A 120 13.09 -32.85 -27.79
N PRO A 121 14.27 -32.37 -27.33
CA PRO A 121 15.41 -32.14 -28.19
C PRO A 121 15.98 -33.48 -28.68
N LEU A 122 15.85 -33.77 -29.98
CA LEU A 122 16.29 -35.03 -30.60
C LEU A 122 17.21 -34.75 -31.79
N GLY A 123 18.50 -35.12 -31.69
CA GLY A 123 19.48 -34.83 -32.75
C GLY A 123 19.58 -33.33 -33.03
N ASP A 124 19.36 -32.91 -34.28
CA ASP A 124 19.31 -31.50 -34.68
C ASP A 124 17.89 -30.91 -34.73
N SER A 125 16.91 -31.61 -34.14
CA SER A 125 15.51 -31.20 -34.11
C SER A 125 14.99 -31.02 -32.69
N LEU A 126 13.95 -30.20 -32.56
CA LEU A 126 13.11 -30.06 -31.39
C LEU A 126 11.73 -30.60 -31.76
N VAL A 127 11.29 -31.67 -31.09
CA VAL A 127 10.00 -32.32 -31.33
C VAL A 127 9.03 -31.91 -30.23
N VAL A 128 7.85 -31.41 -30.61
CA VAL A 128 6.79 -31.03 -29.66
C VAL A 128 5.57 -31.90 -29.90
N LEU A 129 5.10 -32.51 -28.82
CA LEU A 129 3.95 -33.40 -28.81
C LEU A 129 2.90 -32.82 -27.87
N ALA A 130 1.73 -32.47 -28.40
CA ALA A 130 0.62 -31.93 -27.63
C ALA A 130 -0.58 -32.91 -27.65
N ARG A 131 -1.28 -33.01 -26.53
CA ARG A 131 -2.39 -33.95 -26.31
C ARG A 131 -3.51 -33.23 -25.57
N VAL A 132 -4.75 -33.41 -26.03
CA VAL A 132 -5.95 -32.89 -25.37
C VAL A 132 -6.61 -34.04 -24.62
N PHE A 133 -6.95 -33.81 -23.35
CA PHE A 133 -7.63 -34.78 -22.51
C PHE A 133 -8.97 -34.22 -22.02
N ASP A 134 -9.99 -35.08 -22.01
CA ASP A 134 -11.28 -34.81 -21.40
C ASP A 134 -11.15 -34.90 -19.88
N VAL A 135 -11.51 -33.83 -19.18
CA VAL A 135 -11.29 -33.70 -17.73
C VAL A 135 -12.15 -34.68 -16.94
N ALA A 136 -13.35 -35.00 -17.42
CA ALA A 136 -14.29 -35.89 -16.73
C ALA A 136 -13.82 -37.36 -16.79
N THR A 137 -13.45 -37.83 -17.97
CA THR A 137 -13.12 -39.24 -18.26
C THR A 137 -11.63 -39.55 -18.23
N GLY A 138 -10.77 -38.54 -18.33
CA GLY A 138 -9.32 -38.71 -18.49
C GLY A 138 -8.93 -39.28 -19.86
N ARG A 139 -9.88 -39.43 -20.79
CA ARG A 139 -9.61 -39.96 -22.12
C ARG A 139 -8.91 -38.90 -22.96
N LYS A 140 -7.90 -39.34 -23.72
CA LYS A 140 -7.30 -38.52 -24.78
C LYS A 140 -8.35 -38.27 -25.86
N VAL A 141 -8.64 -36.99 -26.09
CA VAL A 141 -9.56 -36.51 -27.13
C VAL A 141 -8.81 -36.35 -28.43
N ASP A 142 -7.60 -35.76 -28.37
CA ASP A 142 -6.80 -35.48 -29.55
C ASP A 142 -5.29 -35.48 -29.27
N GLN A 143 -4.48 -35.52 -30.32
CA GLN A 143 -3.03 -35.44 -30.28
C GLN A 143 -2.45 -34.93 -31.61
N THR A 144 -1.54 -33.97 -31.53
CA THR A 144 -0.69 -33.54 -32.66
C THR A 144 0.79 -33.57 -32.28
N GLN A 145 1.65 -33.74 -33.28
CA GLN A 145 3.10 -33.75 -33.12
C GLN A 145 3.75 -33.03 -34.29
N HIS A 146 4.62 -32.08 -33.97
CA HIS A 146 5.42 -31.36 -34.96
C HIS A 146 6.89 -31.33 -34.56
N SER A 147 7.76 -31.01 -35.51
CA SER A 147 9.20 -30.88 -35.26
C SER A 147 9.79 -29.72 -36.03
N ILE A 148 10.75 -29.03 -35.40
CA ILE A 148 11.50 -27.93 -36.01
C ILE A 148 13.00 -28.13 -35.81
N ALA A 149 13.84 -27.43 -36.57
CA ALA A 149 15.28 -27.40 -36.31
C ALA A 149 15.56 -26.86 -34.89
N ARG A 150 16.50 -27.48 -34.17
CA ARG A 150 16.79 -27.18 -32.76
C ARG A 150 17.19 -25.72 -32.51
N ALA A 151 17.79 -25.06 -33.49
CA ALA A 151 18.22 -23.67 -33.42
C ALA A 151 17.18 -22.67 -33.95
N ALA A 152 16.05 -23.13 -34.47
CA ALA A 152 15.00 -22.28 -35.01
C ALA A 152 14.13 -21.69 -33.90
N ASP A 153 13.37 -20.65 -34.25
CA ASP A 153 12.32 -20.11 -33.40
C ASP A 153 11.19 -21.15 -33.21
N PRO A 154 10.90 -21.58 -31.99
CA PRO A 154 9.86 -22.58 -31.75
C PRO A 154 8.44 -22.02 -31.85
N ARG A 155 8.20 -20.70 -31.88
CA ARG A 155 6.84 -20.12 -31.85
C ARG A 155 5.95 -20.55 -33.02
N PRO A 156 6.39 -20.50 -34.31
CA PRO A 156 5.57 -20.98 -35.42
C PRO A 156 5.13 -22.45 -35.29
N LEU A 157 5.91 -23.27 -34.58
CA LEU A 157 5.55 -24.66 -34.28
C LEU A 157 4.32 -24.75 -33.36
N TYR A 158 4.20 -23.82 -32.40
CA TYR A 158 3.05 -23.75 -31.50
C TYR A 158 1.81 -23.23 -32.23
N ASP A 159 1.94 -22.31 -33.18
CA ASP A 159 0.82 -21.88 -34.05
C ASP A 159 0.26 -23.05 -34.88
N GLU A 160 1.13 -23.94 -35.38
CA GLU A 160 0.74 -25.18 -36.07
C GLU A 160 0.04 -26.15 -35.13
N ILE A 161 0.59 -26.37 -33.93
CA ILE A 161 -0.04 -27.19 -32.89
C ILE A 161 -1.42 -26.65 -32.53
N ALA A 162 -1.55 -25.34 -32.32
CA ALA A 162 -2.81 -24.73 -31.90
C ALA A 162 -3.89 -24.91 -32.98
N ARG A 163 -3.53 -24.71 -34.25
CA ARG A 163 -4.43 -24.95 -35.39
C ARG A 163 -4.87 -26.40 -35.48
N ASP A 164 -3.93 -27.35 -35.41
CA ASP A 164 -4.25 -28.78 -35.49
C ASP A 164 -5.17 -29.25 -34.35
N LEU A 165 -4.92 -28.78 -33.13
CA LEU A 165 -5.75 -29.13 -31.98
C LEU A 165 -7.18 -28.55 -32.07
N LEU A 166 -7.39 -27.50 -32.87
CA LEU A 166 -8.66 -26.79 -32.99
C LEU A 166 -9.41 -27.04 -34.31
N ASP A 167 -8.75 -27.54 -35.36
CA ASP A 167 -9.37 -27.90 -36.65
C ASP A 167 -10.47 -28.97 -36.50
N LEU A 168 -10.51 -29.70 -35.37
CA LEU A 168 -11.58 -30.65 -35.04
C LEU A 168 -12.87 -30.00 -34.47
N VAL A 169 -12.85 -28.70 -34.10
CA VAL A 169 -13.98 -28.01 -33.43
C VAL A 169 -14.94 -27.33 -34.44
N GLY A 170 -14.61 -27.33 -35.73
CA GLY A 170 -15.50 -26.88 -36.81
C GLY A 170 -15.65 -25.36 -36.93
N SER A 171 -14.76 -24.57 -36.30
CA SER A 171 -14.71 -23.11 -36.40
C SER A 171 -13.68 -22.66 -37.43
N LEU A 172 -14.05 -21.74 -38.32
CA LEU A 172 -13.12 -21.13 -39.28
C LEU A 172 -12.04 -20.31 -38.54
N PRO A 173 -10.74 -20.51 -38.81
CA PRO A 173 -9.67 -19.76 -38.16
C PRO A 173 -9.75 -18.27 -38.54
N THR A 174 -9.58 -17.39 -37.55
CA THR A 174 -9.16 -16.00 -37.85
C THR A 174 -7.66 -16.03 -38.14
N SER A 175 -7.20 -15.33 -39.17
CA SER A 175 -5.89 -15.52 -39.81
C SER A 175 -4.67 -14.90 -39.10
N MET A 176 -4.63 -14.84 -37.77
CA MET A 176 -3.54 -14.17 -37.04
C MET A 176 -2.55 -15.20 -36.48
N SER A 177 -1.25 -15.05 -36.77
CA SER A 177 -0.20 -15.88 -36.17
C SER A 177 0.21 -15.30 -34.81
N LEU A 178 0.68 -16.13 -33.86
CA LEU A 178 1.22 -15.67 -32.58
C LEU A 178 2.32 -14.61 -32.76
N THR A 179 3.18 -14.80 -33.77
CA THR A 179 4.24 -13.85 -34.12
C THR A 179 3.70 -12.51 -34.62
N ALA A 180 2.58 -12.53 -35.35
CA ALA A 180 1.89 -11.33 -35.81
C ALA A 180 1.20 -10.59 -34.65
N THR A 181 0.89 -11.31 -33.58
CA THR A 181 0.12 -10.85 -32.41
C THR A 181 1.02 -10.37 -31.27
N THR A 182 2.25 -10.88 -31.18
CA THR A 182 3.23 -10.57 -30.13
C THR A 182 4.45 -9.83 -30.68
N THR A 183 5.47 -10.56 -31.14
CA THR A 183 6.75 -10.04 -31.61
C THR A 183 7.42 -11.06 -32.54
N GLU A 184 8.16 -10.59 -33.54
CA GLU A 184 9.01 -11.45 -34.37
C GLU A 184 10.33 -11.82 -33.65
N SER A 185 10.69 -11.13 -32.56
CA SER A 185 11.94 -11.35 -31.81
C SER A 185 11.76 -12.36 -30.68
N VAL A 186 12.46 -13.51 -30.76
CA VAL A 186 12.49 -14.51 -29.67
C VAL A 186 13.05 -13.91 -28.39
N GLU A 187 14.05 -13.03 -28.52
CA GLU A 187 14.64 -12.32 -27.38
C GLU A 187 13.60 -11.42 -26.70
N ALA A 188 12.84 -10.65 -27.48
CA ALA A 188 11.79 -9.78 -26.95
C ALA A 188 10.71 -10.58 -26.22
N TYR A 189 10.30 -11.72 -26.80
CA TYR A 189 9.28 -12.58 -26.21
C TYR A 189 9.76 -13.23 -24.89
N ARG A 190 11.00 -13.71 -24.84
CA ARG A 190 11.59 -14.25 -23.60
C ARG A 190 11.67 -13.20 -22.51
N ALA A 191 12.13 -11.99 -22.85
CA ALA A 191 12.17 -10.87 -21.91
C ALA A 191 10.77 -10.51 -21.39
N TYR A 192 9.75 -10.52 -22.26
CA TYR A 192 8.36 -10.30 -21.86
C TYR A 192 7.84 -11.36 -20.86
N LEU A 193 8.06 -12.65 -21.12
CA LEU A 193 7.63 -13.72 -20.20
C LEU A 193 8.32 -13.63 -18.84
N GLU A 194 9.63 -13.34 -18.82
CA GLU A 194 10.34 -13.09 -17.56
C GLU A 194 9.82 -11.83 -16.86
N GLY A 195 9.45 -10.80 -17.63
CA GLY A 195 8.83 -9.57 -17.14
C GLY A 195 7.48 -9.82 -16.47
N LEU A 196 6.62 -10.65 -17.06
CA LEU A 196 5.35 -11.07 -16.45
C LEU A 196 5.57 -11.80 -15.12
N ARG A 197 6.52 -12.75 -15.07
CA ARG A 197 6.89 -13.43 -13.81
C ARG A 197 7.37 -12.44 -12.75
N ALA A 198 8.20 -11.47 -13.14
CA ALA A 198 8.69 -10.45 -12.23
C ALA A 198 7.54 -9.55 -11.74
N LEU A 199 6.62 -9.11 -12.61
CA LEU A 199 5.46 -8.31 -12.24
C LEU A 199 4.55 -9.05 -11.25
N ASN A 200 4.23 -10.31 -11.56
CA ASN A 200 3.37 -11.15 -10.73
C ASN A 200 3.99 -11.42 -9.35
N GLY A 201 5.32 -11.45 -9.23
CA GLY A 201 6.02 -11.57 -7.94
C GLY A 201 6.44 -10.22 -7.33
N TRP A 202 5.77 -9.12 -7.67
CA TRP A 202 6.06 -7.75 -7.21
C TRP A 202 7.52 -7.28 -7.38
N GLN A 203 8.30 -7.90 -8.28
CA GLN A 203 9.65 -7.50 -8.60
C GLN A 203 9.64 -6.36 -9.64
N LEU A 204 8.94 -5.26 -9.31
CA LEU A 204 8.65 -4.17 -10.24
C LEU A 204 9.89 -3.57 -10.94
N PRO A 205 11.04 -3.36 -10.27
CA PRO A 205 12.25 -2.90 -10.96
C PRO A 205 12.77 -3.86 -12.03
N ARG A 206 12.70 -5.16 -11.73
CA ARG A 206 13.11 -6.21 -12.67
C ARG A 206 12.12 -6.30 -13.82
N ALA A 207 10.82 -6.22 -13.54
CA ALA A 207 9.76 -6.22 -14.55
C ALA A 207 9.93 -5.06 -15.54
N ASP A 208 10.14 -3.84 -15.05
CA ASP A 208 10.38 -2.66 -15.91
C ASP A 208 11.62 -2.84 -16.80
N SER A 209 12.72 -3.35 -16.24
CA SER A 209 13.95 -3.62 -17.01
C SER A 209 13.73 -4.66 -18.12
N LEU A 210 12.99 -5.73 -17.82
CA LEU A 210 12.70 -6.81 -18.76
C LEU A 210 11.73 -6.39 -19.86
N PHE A 211 10.67 -5.64 -19.52
CA PHE A 211 9.78 -5.10 -20.52
C PHE A 211 10.47 -4.02 -21.36
N HIS A 212 11.37 -3.22 -20.79
CA HIS A 212 12.19 -2.30 -21.56
C HIS A 212 13.04 -3.05 -22.60
N LEU A 213 13.74 -4.10 -22.19
CA LEU A 213 14.50 -4.96 -23.10
C LEU A 213 13.61 -5.51 -24.23
N ALA A 214 12.42 -5.99 -23.90
CA ALA A 214 11.46 -6.48 -24.90
C ALA A 214 11.09 -5.39 -25.93
N THR A 215 10.75 -4.18 -25.48
CA THR A 215 10.41 -3.06 -26.37
C THR A 215 11.58 -2.49 -27.16
N THR A 216 12.82 -2.67 -26.69
CA THR A 216 14.03 -2.30 -27.42
C THR A 216 14.36 -3.33 -28.50
N ALA A 217 14.16 -4.62 -28.21
CA ALA A 217 14.36 -5.70 -29.16
C ALA A 217 13.27 -5.71 -30.25
N ASP A 218 12.05 -5.29 -29.95
CA ASP A 218 10.96 -5.08 -30.92
C ASP A 218 10.06 -3.92 -30.48
N SER A 219 10.17 -2.79 -31.20
CA SER A 219 9.40 -1.58 -30.93
C SER A 219 7.92 -1.69 -31.30
N SER A 220 7.49 -2.80 -31.91
CA SER A 220 6.09 -3.04 -32.26
C SER A 220 5.36 -3.96 -31.28
N PHE A 221 6.03 -4.42 -30.20
CA PHE A 221 5.48 -5.37 -29.24
C PHE A 221 4.53 -4.72 -28.22
N ALA A 222 3.26 -4.56 -28.61
CA ALA A 222 2.25 -3.83 -27.84
C ALA A 222 2.05 -4.33 -26.39
N LEU A 223 2.07 -5.64 -26.15
CA LEU A 223 1.88 -6.21 -24.80
C LEU A 223 3.00 -5.84 -23.84
N ALA A 224 4.24 -5.76 -24.32
CA ALA A 224 5.38 -5.36 -23.49
C ALA A 224 5.25 -3.89 -23.07
N TYR A 225 4.82 -3.00 -23.97
CA TYR A 225 4.51 -1.61 -23.65
C TYR A 225 3.37 -1.49 -22.62
N TYR A 226 2.30 -2.25 -22.80
CA TYR A 226 1.16 -2.28 -21.87
C TYR A 226 1.57 -2.69 -20.46
N LYS A 227 2.23 -3.85 -20.30
CA LYS A 227 2.62 -4.38 -18.99
C LYS A 227 3.73 -3.54 -18.35
N ARG A 228 4.60 -2.90 -19.14
CA ARG A 228 5.54 -1.90 -18.62
C ARG A 228 4.84 -0.66 -18.07
N ALA A 229 3.82 -0.14 -18.76
CA ALA A 229 3.04 0.99 -18.27
C ALA A 229 2.35 0.66 -16.94
N LEU A 230 1.74 -0.53 -16.84
CA LEU A 230 1.18 -1.04 -15.57
C LEU A 230 2.24 -1.12 -14.46
N THR A 231 3.42 -1.65 -14.77
CA THR A 231 4.53 -1.75 -13.83
C THR A 231 4.95 -0.37 -13.31
N LEU A 232 5.11 0.63 -14.19
CA LEU A 232 5.52 1.97 -13.80
C LEU A 232 4.46 2.68 -12.94
N GLY A 233 3.17 2.46 -13.21
CA GLY A 233 2.09 2.98 -12.36
C GLY A 233 2.18 2.50 -10.92
N TRP A 234 2.57 1.24 -10.71
CA TRP A 234 2.79 0.67 -9.39
C TRP A 234 4.10 1.11 -8.72
N ARG A 235 5.15 1.35 -9.50
CA ARG A 235 6.41 1.90 -8.96
C ARG A 235 6.26 3.34 -8.51
N SER A 236 5.50 4.13 -9.26
CA SER A 236 5.26 5.54 -8.98
C SER A 236 3.96 6.02 -9.62
N ALA A 237 2.96 6.30 -8.78
CA ALA A 237 1.66 6.83 -9.20
C ALA A 237 1.73 8.22 -9.90
N ARG A 238 2.89 8.88 -9.94
CA ARG A 238 3.09 10.15 -10.66
C ARG A 238 4.02 10.03 -11.86
N ASP A 239 4.48 8.84 -12.22
CA ASP A 239 5.27 8.62 -13.42
C ASP A 239 4.38 8.77 -14.67
N THR A 240 4.59 9.87 -15.40
CA THR A 240 3.85 10.18 -16.62
C THR A 240 4.39 9.49 -17.87
N SER A 241 5.53 8.79 -17.78
CA SER A 241 6.08 8.02 -18.91
C SER A 241 5.14 6.90 -19.38
N GLN A 242 4.23 6.48 -18.50
CA GLN A 242 3.11 5.58 -18.83
C GLN A 242 2.30 6.04 -20.04
N PHE A 243 2.13 7.36 -20.26
CA PHE A 243 1.40 7.87 -21.41
C PHE A 243 2.05 7.49 -22.74
N GLU A 244 3.36 7.64 -22.84
CA GLU A 244 4.09 7.29 -24.06
C GLU A 244 4.09 5.79 -24.29
N LEU A 245 4.23 4.99 -23.23
CA LEU A 245 4.14 3.54 -23.33
C LEU A 245 2.75 3.09 -23.80
N ILE A 246 1.68 3.66 -23.23
CA ILE A 246 0.31 3.34 -23.65
C ILE A 246 0.01 3.83 -25.06
N ARG A 247 0.56 4.98 -25.47
CA ARG A 247 0.45 5.46 -26.87
C ARG A 247 1.07 4.43 -27.82
N HIS A 248 2.29 3.98 -27.56
CA HIS A 248 2.96 2.96 -28.37
C HIS A 248 2.21 1.61 -28.36
N ALA A 249 1.71 1.17 -27.20
CA ALA A 249 0.87 -0.03 -27.14
C ALA A 249 -0.39 0.12 -28.02
N THR A 250 -1.03 1.30 -27.97
CA THR A 250 -2.27 1.58 -28.73
C THR A 250 -2.02 1.65 -30.24
N GLU A 251 -0.88 2.18 -30.68
CA GLU A 251 -0.47 2.23 -32.10
C GLU A 251 -0.37 0.83 -32.74
N HIS A 252 -0.11 -0.19 -31.94
CA HIS A 252 0.01 -1.58 -32.37
C HIS A 252 -1.15 -2.46 -31.86
N ALA A 253 -2.21 -1.87 -31.30
CA ALA A 253 -3.31 -2.61 -30.66
C ALA A 253 -4.15 -3.45 -31.63
N ASP A 254 -4.18 -3.10 -32.92
CA ASP A 254 -4.93 -3.86 -33.93
C ASP A 254 -4.29 -5.23 -34.25
N ARG A 255 -3.08 -5.48 -33.76
CA ARG A 255 -2.42 -6.79 -33.80
C ARG A 255 -2.81 -7.70 -32.65
N LEU A 256 -3.42 -7.18 -31.58
CA LEU A 256 -3.74 -7.96 -30.39
C LEU A 256 -5.03 -8.77 -30.55
N PRO A 257 -5.19 -9.92 -29.86
CA PRO A 257 -6.46 -10.59 -29.78
C PRO A 257 -7.48 -9.70 -29.07
N GLU A 258 -8.77 -10.01 -29.26
CA GLU A 258 -9.87 -9.15 -28.80
C GLU A 258 -9.79 -8.83 -27.31
N ARG A 259 -9.43 -9.82 -26.48
CA ARG A 259 -9.30 -9.69 -25.04
C ARG A 259 -8.20 -8.72 -24.65
N GLU A 260 -6.97 -8.94 -25.11
CA GLU A 260 -5.80 -8.11 -24.76
C GLU A 260 -5.98 -6.69 -25.28
N ARG A 261 -6.56 -6.53 -26.47
CA ARG A 261 -6.93 -5.22 -27.02
C ARG A 261 -7.93 -4.51 -26.12
N ALA A 262 -8.96 -5.20 -25.62
CA ALA A 262 -9.95 -4.63 -24.72
C ALA A 262 -9.32 -4.20 -23.37
N LEU A 263 -8.48 -5.05 -22.77
CA LEU A 263 -7.74 -4.73 -21.53
C LEU A 263 -6.85 -3.49 -21.71
N LEU A 264 -6.06 -3.44 -22.79
CA LEU A 264 -5.23 -2.30 -23.12
C LEU A 264 -6.05 -1.01 -23.27
N LEU A 265 -7.16 -1.05 -24.02
CA LEU A 265 -8.00 0.13 -24.24
C LEU A 265 -8.77 0.58 -22.98
N ALA A 266 -9.06 -0.33 -22.05
CA ALA A 266 -9.61 -0.02 -20.74
C ALA A 266 -8.56 0.65 -19.85
N TYR A 267 -7.37 0.07 -19.78
CA TYR A 267 -6.24 0.64 -19.02
C TYR A 267 -5.78 1.99 -19.58
N ALA A 268 -5.81 2.18 -20.89
CA ALA A 268 -5.47 3.46 -21.52
C ALA A 268 -6.37 4.62 -21.05
N ASP A 269 -7.66 4.35 -20.86
CA ASP A 269 -8.60 5.34 -20.31
C ASP A 269 -8.38 5.58 -18.82
N LEU A 270 -8.04 4.53 -18.07
CA LEU A 270 -7.69 4.64 -16.66
C LEU A 270 -6.46 5.55 -16.47
N VAL A 271 -5.37 5.31 -17.21
CA VAL A 271 -4.14 6.13 -17.16
C VAL A 271 -4.43 7.61 -17.46
N ARG A 272 -5.30 7.89 -18.44
CA ARG A 272 -5.75 9.26 -18.75
C ARG A 272 -6.49 9.91 -17.57
N GLY A 273 -7.29 9.13 -16.82
CA GLY A 273 -7.94 9.60 -15.60
C GLY A 273 -6.94 9.84 -14.45
N LEU A 274 -6.01 8.91 -14.23
CA LEU A 274 -5.01 8.96 -13.16
C LEU A 274 -4.05 10.16 -13.28
N HIS A 275 -3.68 10.51 -14.52
CA HIS A 275 -2.66 11.52 -14.80
C HIS A 275 -3.22 12.74 -15.56
N ALA A 276 -4.50 13.05 -15.35
CA ALA A 276 -5.11 14.22 -15.96
C ALA A 276 -4.35 15.51 -15.56
N PRO A 277 -4.05 16.41 -16.53
CA PRO A 277 -3.36 17.66 -16.23
C PRO A 277 -4.07 18.52 -15.18
N ALA A 278 -3.31 19.35 -14.48
CA ALA A 278 -3.87 20.34 -13.56
C ALA A 278 -4.87 21.25 -14.30
N GLY A 279 -6.05 21.47 -13.71
CA GLY A 279 -7.12 22.30 -14.29
C GLY A 279 -8.20 21.53 -15.06
N VAL A 280 -8.08 20.21 -15.21
CA VAL A 280 -9.19 19.37 -15.71
C VAL A 280 -10.35 19.40 -14.71
N THR A 281 -11.58 19.62 -15.21
CA THR A 281 -12.78 19.66 -14.37
C THR A 281 -13.13 18.27 -13.83
N GLN A 282 -13.72 18.21 -12.64
CA GLN A 282 -14.16 16.95 -12.02
C GLN A 282 -15.08 16.14 -12.94
N GLY A 283 -16.04 16.78 -13.62
CA GLY A 283 -16.93 16.09 -14.56
C GLY A 283 -16.21 15.43 -15.74
N ARG A 284 -15.08 15.99 -16.19
CA ARG A 284 -14.23 15.37 -17.22
C ARG A 284 -13.45 14.19 -16.66
N LEU A 285 -12.92 14.28 -15.43
CA LEU A 285 -12.29 13.15 -14.74
C LEU A 285 -13.26 11.99 -14.58
N ASP A 286 -14.46 12.27 -14.06
CA ASP A 286 -15.49 11.26 -13.87
C ASP A 286 -15.86 10.56 -15.17
N THR A 287 -15.83 11.28 -16.31
CA THR A 287 -16.10 10.71 -17.64
C THR A 287 -15.00 9.73 -18.06
N LEU A 288 -13.72 10.07 -17.83
CA LEU A 288 -12.60 9.18 -18.14
C LEU A 288 -12.64 7.90 -17.29
N PHE A 289 -12.89 8.04 -15.98
CA PHE A 289 -13.01 6.89 -15.10
C PHE A 289 -14.22 6.01 -15.45
N ARG A 290 -15.39 6.61 -15.76
CA ARG A 290 -16.56 5.85 -16.21
C ARG A 290 -16.31 5.12 -17.54
N SER A 291 -15.51 5.70 -18.44
CA SER A 291 -15.12 5.04 -19.69
C SER A 291 -14.28 3.78 -19.42
N ALA A 292 -13.29 3.87 -18.55
CA ALA A 292 -12.49 2.72 -18.12
C ALA A 292 -13.36 1.66 -17.41
N GLN A 293 -14.21 2.08 -16.48
CA GLN A 293 -15.15 1.20 -15.75
C GLN A 293 -16.07 0.44 -16.71
N GLY A 294 -16.72 1.13 -17.65
CA GLY A 294 -17.62 0.49 -18.62
C GLY A 294 -16.92 -0.51 -19.53
N LYS A 295 -15.65 -0.25 -19.91
CA LYS A 295 -14.85 -1.21 -20.70
C LYS A 295 -14.49 -2.45 -19.89
N TYR A 296 -14.02 -2.30 -18.65
CA TYR A 296 -13.75 -3.45 -17.79
C TYR A 296 -15.03 -4.23 -17.44
N GLU A 297 -16.16 -3.54 -17.19
CA GLU A 297 -17.47 -4.17 -16.99
C GLU A 297 -17.89 -5.02 -18.17
N ALA A 298 -17.65 -4.56 -19.41
CA ALA A 298 -17.93 -5.33 -20.61
C ALA A 298 -17.07 -6.60 -20.70
N ILE A 299 -15.79 -6.53 -20.30
CA ILE A 299 -14.89 -7.70 -20.28
C ILE A 299 -15.40 -8.72 -19.25
N VAL A 300 -15.60 -8.31 -17.99
CA VAL A 300 -16.04 -9.25 -16.92
C VAL A 300 -17.46 -9.78 -17.11
N ALA A 301 -18.31 -9.06 -17.86
CA ALA A 301 -19.64 -9.56 -18.23
C ALA A 301 -19.57 -10.65 -19.32
N ARG A 302 -18.59 -10.57 -20.22
CA ARG A 302 -18.33 -11.60 -21.24
C ARG A 302 -17.60 -12.79 -20.63
N ASP A 303 -16.59 -12.52 -19.81
CA ASP A 303 -15.76 -13.51 -19.14
C ASP A 303 -15.64 -13.19 -17.63
N PRO A 304 -16.52 -13.77 -16.79
CA PRO A 304 -16.47 -13.59 -15.34
C PRO A 304 -15.26 -14.25 -14.66
N GLY A 305 -14.44 -15.00 -15.40
CA GLY A 305 -13.21 -15.67 -14.97
C GLY A 305 -11.94 -14.82 -15.11
N ASP A 306 -11.99 -13.70 -15.83
CA ASP A 306 -10.82 -12.86 -16.09
C ASP A 306 -10.35 -12.06 -14.86
N ALA A 307 -9.30 -12.55 -14.19
CA ALA A 307 -8.78 -11.95 -12.96
C ALA A 307 -8.21 -10.54 -13.18
N GLU A 308 -7.53 -10.31 -14.32
CA GLU A 308 -6.94 -9.02 -14.67
C GLU A 308 -8.02 -7.98 -14.96
N ALA A 309 -9.10 -8.35 -15.64
CA ALA A 309 -10.24 -7.47 -15.87
C ALA A 309 -10.96 -7.10 -14.56
N TRP A 310 -11.14 -8.07 -13.64
CA TRP A 310 -11.66 -7.78 -12.31
C TRP A 310 -10.74 -6.85 -11.52
N TYR A 311 -9.42 -7.02 -11.63
CA TYR A 311 -8.46 -6.15 -10.98
C TYR A 311 -8.54 -4.72 -11.55
N GLY A 312 -8.50 -4.58 -12.87
CA GLY A 312 -8.61 -3.29 -13.56
C GLY A 312 -9.95 -2.59 -13.28
N LEU A 313 -11.04 -3.34 -13.18
CA LEU A 313 -12.33 -2.82 -12.74
C LEU A 313 -12.24 -2.27 -11.31
N GLY A 314 -11.65 -3.03 -10.39
CA GLY A 314 -11.44 -2.61 -9.02
C GLY A 314 -10.58 -1.35 -8.91
N ASP A 315 -9.49 -1.30 -9.66
CA ASP A 315 -8.55 -0.18 -9.70
C ASP A 315 -9.21 1.10 -10.25
N SER A 316 -9.99 0.95 -11.33
CA SER A 316 -10.76 2.06 -11.92
C SER A 316 -11.82 2.62 -10.96
N TYR A 317 -12.44 1.79 -10.12
CA TYR A 317 -13.37 2.23 -9.09
C TYR A 317 -12.66 2.85 -7.89
N TRP A 318 -11.53 2.30 -7.46
CA TRP A 318 -10.73 2.80 -6.35
C TRP A 318 -10.22 4.23 -6.59
N HIS A 319 -9.71 4.47 -7.80
CA HIS A 319 -9.16 5.78 -8.18
C HIS A 319 -10.21 6.80 -8.63
N HIS A 320 -11.41 6.38 -9.01
CA HIS A 320 -12.51 7.29 -9.29
C HIS A 320 -13.05 7.91 -7.99
N ARG A 321 -12.58 9.13 -7.70
CA ARG A 321 -12.95 9.89 -6.49
C ARG A 321 -13.88 11.07 -6.83
N PRO A 322 -15.20 10.85 -6.93
CA PRO A 322 -16.17 11.92 -7.14
C PRO A 322 -16.26 12.85 -5.91
N ASP A 323 -16.72 14.08 -6.10
CA ASP A 323 -16.93 15.05 -5.01
C ASP A 323 -18.00 14.59 -4.00
N ASP A 324 -18.97 13.77 -4.44
CA ASP A 324 -19.97 13.18 -3.57
C ASP A 324 -19.39 12.01 -2.76
N ALA A 325 -19.30 12.19 -1.44
CA ALA A 325 -18.80 11.18 -0.52
C ALA A 325 -19.61 9.87 -0.54
N LYS A 326 -20.91 9.92 -0.87
CA LYS A 326 -21.72 8.70 -1.01
C LYS A 326 -21.34 7.93 -2.26
N ALA A 327 -21.20 8.62 -3.39
CA ALA A 327 -20.69 8.02 -4.62
C ALA A 327 -19.28 7.45 -4.44
N LEU A 328 -18.40 8.12 -3.68
CA LEU A 328 -17.08 7.58 -3.31
C LEU A 328 -17.20 6.26 -2.55
N ALA A 329 -18.06 6.19 -1.52
CA ALA A 329 -18.28 4.96 -0.75
C ALA A 329 -18.83 3.81 -1.62
N GLN A 330 -19.70 4.12 -2.59
CA GLN A 330 -20.22 3.16 -3.55
C GLN A 330 -19.13 2.65 -4.50
N ASN A 331 -18.30 3.55 -5.04
CA ASN A 331 -17.14 3.18 -5.86
C ASN A 331 -16.20 2.27 -5.09
N TRP A 332 -15.83 2.63 -3.86
CA TRP A 332 -14.94 1.79 -3.05
C TRP A 332 -15.57 0.46 -2.64
N THR A 333 -16.89 0.38 -2.49
CA THR A 333 -17.61 -0.89 -2.34
C THR A 333 -17.45 -1.79 -3.57
N ARG A 334 -17.62 -1.22 -4.77
CA ARG A 334 -17.41 -1.96 -6.03
C ARG A 334 -15.95 -2.38 -6.19
N ALA A 335 -15.01 -1.49 -5.86
CA ALA A 335 -13.59 -1.80 -5.84
C ALA A 335 -13.26 -2.97 -4.90
N TYR A 336 -13.77 -2.92 -3.66
CA TYR A 336 -13.56 -3.99 -2.67
C TYR A 336 -14.07 -5.35 -3.16
N ARG A 337 -15.27 -5.38 -3.76
CA ARG A 337 -15.84 -6.60 -4.35
C ARG A 337 -15.02 -7.11 -5.53
N ALA A 338 -14.60 -6.20 -6.41
CA ALA A 338 -13.78 -6.55 -7.57
C ALA A 338 -12.42 -7.13 -7.15
N PHE A 339 -11.70 -6.50 -6.20
CA PHE A 339 -10.44 -7.06 -5.67
C PHE A 339 -10.63 -8.40 -4.94
N ASN A 340 -11.74 -8.58 -4.22
CA ASN A 340 -12.06 -9.89 -3.65
C ASN A 340 -12.32 -10.94 -4.74
N ARG A 341 -12.95 -10.55 -5.85
CA ARG A 341 -13.17 -11.44 -6.99
C ARG A 341 -11.86 -11.78 -7.71
N THR A 342 -10.99 -10.80 -7.94
CA THR A 342 -9.62 -11.02 -8.42
C THR A 342 -8.93 -12.07 -7.56
N LEU A 343 -8.87 -11.88 -6.23
CA LEU A 343 -8.17 -12.82 -5.34
C LEU A 343 -8.87 -14.17 -5.16
N ALA A 344 -10.16 -14.27 -5.49
CA ALA A 344 -10.87 -15.55 -5.53
C ALA A 344 -10.60 -16.32 -6.82
N LEU A 345 -10.23 -15.63 -7.90
CA LEU A 345 -9.79 -16.20 -9.17
C LEU A 345 -8.29 -16.52 -9.11
N ASP A 346 -7.48 -15.53 -8.79
CA ASP A 346 -6.03 -15.60 -8.63
C ASP A 346 -5.62 -15.04 -7.25
N SER A 347 -5.36 -15.93 -6.29
CA SER A 347 -4.89 -15.55 -4.95
C SER A 347 -3.47 -15.00 -4.90
N SER A 348 -2.75 -15.04 -6.02
CA SER A 348 -1.41 -14.52 -6.21
C SER A 348 -1.37 -13.18 -6.94
N PHE A 349 -2.52 -12.61 -7.31
CA PHE A 349 -2.59 -11.30 -7.95
C PHE A 349 -2.22 -10.20 -6.94
N HIS A 350 -0.92 -10.04 -6.68
CA HIS A 350 -0.40 -9.27 -5.55
C HIS A 350 -0.85 -7.81 -5.57
N LEU A 351 -1.03 -7.23 -6.77
CA LEU A 351 -1.58 -5.88 -7.01
C LEU A 351 -2.91 -5.63 -6.28
N ALA A 352 -3.79 -6.65 -6.19
CA ALA A 352 -5.07 -6.53 -5.50
C ALA A 352 -4.95 -6.48 -3.97
N TYR A 353 -3.94 -7.14 -3.37
CA TYR A 353 -3.72 -7.07 -1.93
C TYR A 353 -3.39 -5.66 -1.48
N SER A 354 -2.55 -4.94 -2.23
CA SER A 354 -2.14 -3.58 -1.89
C SER A 354 -3.35 -2.64 -1.72
N HIS A 355 -4.27 -2.61 -2.69
CA HIS A 355 -5.48 -1.79 -2.59
C HIS A 355 -6.44 -2.24 -1.47
N LYS A 356 -6.58 -3.55 -1.25
CA LYS A 356 -7.43 -4.06 -0.16
C LYS A 356 -6.89 -3.65 1.21
N LEU A 357 -5.58 -3.73 1.41
CA LEU A 357 -4.94 -3.32 2.65
C LEU A 357 -5.11 -1.81 2.89
N ASP A 358 -4.98 -0.99 1.85
CA ASP A 358 -5.28 0.43 1.92
C ASP A 358 -6.75 0.71 2.29
N LEU A 359 -7.70 0.00 1.68
CA LEU A 359 -9.12 0.09 2.05
C LEU A 359 -9.34 -0.26 3.53
N TYR A 360 -8.77 -1.36 4.02
CA TYR A 360 -8.90 -1.77 5.43
C TYR A 360 -8.29 -0.74 6.38
N ARG A 361 -7.14 -0.16 6.03
CA ARG A 361 -6.53 0.93 6.80
C ARG A 361 -7.46 2.13 6.89
N GLN A 362 -8.10 2.52 5.78
CA GLN A 362 -9.06 3.63 5.77
C GLN A 362 -10.29 3.35 6.64
N VAL A 363 -10.91 2.17 6.53
CA VAL A 363 -12.14 1.87 7.31
C VAL A 363 -11.87 1.51 8.77
N SER A 364 -10.64 1.09 9.12
CA SER A 364 -10.27 0.81 10.50
C SER A 364 -9.80 2.06 11.26
N ASN A 365 -9.40 3.13 10.56
CA ASN A 365 -8.97 4.38 11.16
C ASN A 365 -10.12 5.10 11.88
N PRO A 366 -10.06 5.32 13.22
CA PRO A 366 -11.11 5.98 14.00
C PRO A 366 -11.58 7.35 13.49
N ALA A 367 -10.71 8.09 12.79
CA ALA A 367 -11.02 9.39 12.20
C ALA A 367 -11.83 9.28 10.89
N SER A 368 -11.87 8.09 10.28
CA SER A 368 -12.62 7.85 9.04
C SER A 368 -14.13 7.80 9.31
N TYR A 369 -14.90 8.47 8.46
CA TYR A 369 -16.36 8.36 8.40
C TYR A 369 -16.82 7.09 7.66
N LEU A 370 -15.91 6.32 7.07
CA LEU A 370 -16.24 5.07 6.38
C LEU A 370 -16.07 3.87 7.31
N VAL A 371 -17.00 2.92 7.23
CA VAL A 371 -16.92 1.61 7.87
C VAL A 371 -17.17 0.50 6.86
N LEU A 372 -16.54 -0.67 7.05
CA LEU A 372 -16.82 -1.86 6.26
C LEU A 372 -17.84 -2.74 7.00
N ALA A 373 -19.05 -2.84 6.45
CA ALA A 373 -20.13 -3.65 6.98
C ALA A 373 -20.45 -4.79 6.00
N GLY A 374 -19.98 -6.00 6.33
CA GLY A 374 -20.04 -7.13 5.38
C GLY A 374 -19.11 -6.86 4.20
N ASP A 375 -19.67 -6.77 3.00
CA ASP A 375 -18.95 -6.49 1.76
C ASP A 375 -19.11 -5.04 1.25
N SER A 376 -19.69 -4.17 2.07
CA SER A 376 -20.09 -2.81 1.68
C SER A 376 -19.44 -1.75 2.57
N LEU A 377 -18.90 -0.70 1.94
CA LEU A 377 -18.41 0.48 2.63
C LEU A 377 -19.57 1.46 2.84
N LEU A 378 -19.79 1.86 4.09
CA LEU A 378 -20.87 2.76 4.49
C LEU A 378 -20.29 4.08 4.99
N LEU A 379 -20.87 5.18 4.53
CA LEU A 379 -20.55 6.53 4.99
C LEU A 379 -21.40 6.90 6.21
N LEU A 380 -20.73 7.24 7.30
CA LEU A 380 -21.29 7.69 8.57
C LEU A 380 -20.83 9.13 8.86
N ASP A 381 -21.16 10.04 7.94
CA ASP A 381 -20.70 11.43 7.89
C ASP A 381 -21.40 12.40 8.87
N ASN A 382 -22.43 11.93 9.59
CA ASN A 382 -23.17 12.72 10.55
C ASN A 382 -23.62 11.89 11.76
N ASP A 383 -23.95 12.59 12.86
CA ASP A 383 -24.32 11.94 14.12
C ASP A 383 -25.57 11.06 14.03
N ALA A 384 -26.53 11.40 13.17
CA ALA A 384 -27.73 10.58 13.00
C ALA A 384 -27.38 9.24 12.33
N ALA A 385 -26.54 9.25 11.30
CA ALA A 385 -26.04 8.04 10.65
C ALA A 385 -25.23 7.18 11.63
N ARG A 386 -24.33 7.80 12.42
CA ARG A 386 -23.56 7.10 13.45
C ARG A 386 -24.43 6.47 14.53
N ARG A 387 -25.39 7.22 15.09
CA ARG A 387 -26.34 6.71 16.08
C ARG A 387 -27.21 5.58 15.52
N GLY A 388 -27.67 5.71 14.28
CA GLY A 388 -28.47 4.69 13.61
C GLY A 388 -27.70 3.38 13.37
N PHE A 389 -26.40 3.47 13.07
CA PHE A 389 -25.54 2.29 12.91
C PHE A 389 -25.09 1.68 14.25
N GLY A 390 -24.91 2.52 15.27
CA GLY A 390 -24.56 2.16 16.65
C GLY A 390 -23.05 2.12 16.91
N GLU A 391 -22.57 2.84 17.93
CA GLU A 391 -21.13 2.97 18.24
C GLU A 391 -20.44 1.63 18.54
N ALA A 392 -21.12 0.68 19.20
CA ALA A 392 -20.58 -0.65 19.43
C ALA A 392 -20.33 -1.42 18.12
N ARG A 393 -21.24 -1.25 17.13
CA ARG A 393 -21.09 -1.85 15.80
C ARG A 393 -19.99 -1.16 15.00
N ILE A 394 -19.87 0.17 15.09
CA ILE A 394 -18.72 0.91 14.52
C ILE A 394 -17.42 0.34 15.06
N ALA A 395 -17.28 0.21 16.38
CA ALA A 395 -16.08 -0.37 16.99
C ALA A 395 -15.80 -1.79 16.49
N GLN A 396 -16.82 -2.65 16.41
CA GLN A 396 -16.69 -4.02 15.92
C GLN A 396 -16.25 -4.10 14.45
N THR A 397 -16.81 -3.26 13.57
CA THR A 397 -16.41 -3.23 12.14
C THR A 397 -14.95 -2.82 11.98
N ARG A 398 -14.46 -1.87 12.80
CA ARG A 398 -13.05 -1.45 12.79
C ARG A 398 -12.11 -2.58 13.23
N VAL A 399 -12.48 -3.31 14.28
CA VAL A 399 -11.74 -4.51 14.73
C VAL A 399 -11.72 -5.56 13.63
N THR A 400 -12.86 -5.82 12.99
CA THR A 400 -12.99 -6.79 11.89
C THR A 400 -12.12 -6.38 10.69
N ALA A 401 -12.10 -5.11 10.31
CA ALA A 401 -11.24 -4.60 9.25
C ALA A 401 -9.75 -4.83 9.53
N LYS A 402 -9.30 -4.64 10.78
CA LYS A 402 -7.91 -4.95 11.18
C LYS A 402 -7.60 -6.44 11.08
N GLN A 403 -8.55 -7.31 11.45
CA GLN A 403 -8.39 -8.76 11.31
C GLN A 403 -8.30 -9.20 9.84
N LEU A 404 -9.13 -8.60 8.97
CA LEU A 404 -9.07 -8.83 7.53
C LEU A 404 -7.74 -8.37 6.94
N ALA A 405 -7.24 -7.20 7.37
CA ALA A 405 -5.92 -6.71 6.97
C ALA A 405 -4.80 -7.67 7.36
N LEU A 406 -4.79 -8.17 8.61
CA LEU A 406 -3.81 -9.15 9.07
C LEU A 406 -3.89 -10.47 8.29
N ARG A 407 -5.10 -10.96 7.99
CA ARG A 407 -5.29 -12.18 7.20
C ARG A 407 -4.72 -12.01 5.79
N ASP A 408 -5.11 -10.95 5.10
CA ASP A 408 -4.75 -10.72 3.71
C ASP A 408 -3.24 -10.38 3.58
N ALA A 409 -2.67 -9.62 4.52
CA ALA A 409 -1.23 -9.34 4.53
C ALA A 409 -0.37 -10.59 4.81
N ARG A 410 -0.83 -11.49 5.70
CA ARG A 410 -0.17 -12.78 5.92
C ARG A 410 -0.24 -13.69 4.69
N ALA A 411 -1.40 -13.72 4.03
CA ALA A 411 -1.56 -14.49 2.79
C ALA A 411 -0.58 -14.01 1.72
N TRP A 412 -0.48 -12.69 1.51
CA TRP A 412 0.49 -12.12 0.58
C TRP A 412 1.94 -12.43 0.97
N ALA A 413 2.35 -12.17 2.22
CA ALA A 413 3.72 -12.46 2.68
C ALA A 413 4.08 -13.96 2.65
N SER A 414 3.09 -14.85 2.68
CA SER A 414 3.30 -16.30 2.52
C SER A 414 3.46 -16.74 1.07
N ALA A 415 2.84 -16.02 0.14
CA ALA A 415 2.87 -16.30 -1.30
C ALA A 415 4.05 -15.63 -2.01
N ASP A 416 4.53 -14.51 -1.46
CA ASP A 416 5.57 -13.67 -2.05
C ASP A 416 6.57 -13.21 -0.98
N VAL A 417 7.85 -13.37 -1.27
CA VAL A 417 8.96 -12.93 -0.43
C VAL A 417 9.54 -11.57 -0.87
N ALA A 418 8.81 -10.79 -1.67
CA ALA A 418 9.15 -9.42 -1.98
C ALA A 418 9.14 -8.54 -0.73
N PRO A 419 9.95 -7.46 -0.65
CA PRO A 419 9.94 -6.57 0.51
C PRO A 419 8.57 -5.93 0.77
N GLN A 420 7.76 -5.71 -0.27
CA GLN A 420 6.46 -5.06 -0.17
C GLN A 420 5.41 -5.94 0.51
N SER A 421 5.45 -7.26 0.33
CA SER A 421 4.54 -8.17 1.02
C SER A 421 4.80 -8.17 2.54
N TYR A 422 6.07 -8.17 2.94
CA TYR A 422 6.48 -8.03 4.34
C TYR A 422 6.19 -6.63 4.89
N MET A 423 6.35 -5.57 4.09
CA MET A 423 5.99 -4.21 4.50
C MET A 423 4.48 -4.08 4.76
N ALA A 424 3.65 -4.68 3.90
CA ALA A 424 2.22 -4.81 4.13
C ALA A 424 1.90 -5.53 5.46
N LEU A 425 2.58 -6.63 5.75
CA LEU A 425 2.41 -7.39 7.00
C LEU A 425 2.84 -6.59 8.24
N VAL A 426 4.00 -5.94 8.18
CA VAL A 426 4.52 -5.08 9.24
C VAL A 426 3.54 -3.94 9.53
N ASN A 427 3.05 -3.24 8.50
CA ASN A 427 2.08 -2.17 8.65
C ASN A 427 0.75 -2.67 9.22
N ALA A 428 0.26 -3.83 8.77
CA ALA A 428 -0.97 -4.42 9.32
C ALA A 428 -0.84 -4.75 10.82
N TYR A 429 0.32 -5.23 11.29
CA TYR A 429 0.58 -5.42 12.71
C TYR A 429 0.61 -4.09 13.48
N ILE A 430 1.27 -3.06 12.93
CA ILE A 430 1.34 -1.72 13.55
C ILE A 430 -0.06 -1.10 13.68
N ASP A 431 -0.88 -1.19 12.63
CA ASP A 431 -2.26 -0.68 12.62
C ASP A 431 -3.17 -1.45 13.59
N ALA A 432 -2.89 -2.74 13.80
CA ALA A 432 -3.53 -3.58 14.81
C ALA A 432 -3.02 -3.32 16.24
N GLY A 433 -1.92 -2.59 16.42
CA GLY A 433 -1.30 -2.31 17.72
C GLY A 433 -0.34 -3.39 18.21
N PHE A 434 0.05 -4.33 17.34
CA PHE A 434 0.95 -5.45 17.66
C PHE A 434 2.40 -5.13 17.26
N VAL A 435 3.00 -4.11 17.88
CA VAL A 435 4.35 -3.63 17.53
C VAL A 435 5.42 -4.72 17.67
N ASP A 436 5.33 -5.60 18.68
CA ASP A 436 6.27 -6.72 18.85
C ASP A 436 6.17 -7.73 17.68
N SER A 437 4.96 -8.00 17.21
CA SER A 437 4.76 -8.87 16.04
C SER A 437 5.26 -8.22 14.75
N ALA A 438 5.12 -6.89 14.62
CA ALA A 438 5.70 -6.12 13.53
C ALA A 438 7.23 -6.23 13.53
N ALA A 439 7.86 -6.14 14.71
CA ALA A 439 9.31 -6.30 14.85
C ALA A 439 9.79 -7.69 14.43
N ILE A 440 9.09 -8.75 14.84
CA ILE A 440 9.40 -10.13 14.42
C ILE A 440 9.29 -10.28 12.90
N ALA A 441 8.21 -9.78 12.28
CA ALA A 441 8.02 -9.88 10.83
C ALA A 441 9.08 -9.11 10.04
N ALA A 442 9.46 -7.91 10.51
CA ALA A 442 10.51 -7.10 9.91
C ALA A 442 11.89 -7.77 10.03
N ASP A 443 12.23 -8.36 11.18
CA ASP A 443 13.46 -9.11 11.41
C ASP A 443 13.52 -10.40 10.54
N GLU A 444 12.39 -11.07 10.37
CA GLU A 444 12.25 -12.20 9.44
C GLU A 444 12.50 -11.78 7.98
N ALA A 445 11.93 -10.65 7.56
CA ALA A 445 12.17 -10.07 6.24
C ALA A 445 13.64 -9.70 6.04
N GLN A 446 14.27 -9.16 7.08
CA GLN A 446 15.65 -8.67 7.04
C GLN A 446 16.68 -9.80 6.88
N ARG A 447 16.37 -11.02 7.37
CA ARG A 447 17.24 -12.20 7.24
C ARG A 447 17.33 -12.77 5.82
N ARG A 448 16.37 -12.50 4.94
CA ARG A 448 16.36 -13.05 3.57
C ARG A 448 16.76 -11.99 2.57
N ALA A 449 17.66 -12.34 1.64
CA ALA A 449 18.12 -11.40 0.62
C ALA A 449 16.99 -10.87 -0.27
N SER A 450 15.96 -11.68 -0.55
CA SER A 450 14.82 -11.32 -1.41
C SER A 450 13.84 -10.32 -0.76
N SER A 451 13.68 -10.35 0.56
CA SER A 451 12.75 -9.48 1.30
C SER A 451 13.42 -8.34 2.05
N ARG A 452 14.76 -8.32 2.13
CA ARG A 452 15.50 -7.29 2.90
C ARG A 452 15.18 -5.89 2.36
N SER A 453 14.88 -4.95 3.26
CA SER A 453 14.68 -3.54 2.91
C SER A 453 15.37 -2.61 3.90
N PRO A 454 16.03 -1.53 3.44
CA PRO A 454 16.58 -0.51 4.33
C PRO A 454 15.48 0.24 5.10
N LEU A 455 14.21 0.13 4.70
CA LEU A 455 13.10 0.86 5.30
C LEU A 455 12.56 0.22 6.58
N PHE A 456 12.68 -1.10 6.77
CA PHE A 456 12.09 -1.80 7.91
C PHE A 456 12.53 -1.23 9.27
N PRO A 457 13.83 -0.99 9.53
CA PRO A 457 14.25 -0.43 10.81
C PRO A 457 13.69 0.98 11.09
N TYR A 458 13.51 1.81 10.06
CA TYR A 458 12.88 3.13 10.20
C TYR A 458 11.39 3.03 10.52
N ILE A 459 10.67 2.11 9.86
CA ILE A 459 9.25 1.81 10.17
C ILE A 459 9.10 1.34 11.61
N LEU A 460 9.97 0.42 12.07
CA LEU A 460 9.94 -0.06 13.45
C LEU A 460 10.26 1.03 14.46
N ALA A 461 11.26 1.87 14.21
CA ALA A 461 11.57 2.99 15.09
C ALA A 461 10.35 3.90 15.26
N ALA A 462 9.68 4.29 14.17
CA ALA A 462 8.45 5.10 14.24
C ALA A 462 7.32 4.40 15.02
N ALA A 463 7.12 3.10 14.79
CA ALA A 463 6.07 2.32 15.47
C ALA A 463 6.33 2.11 16.97
N GLN A 464 7.61 2.02 17.36
CA GLN A 464 8.02 1.86 18.76
C GLN A 464 7.89 3.17 19.55
N THR A 465 8.02 4.35 18.91
CA THR A 465 7.97 5.67 19.58
C THR A 465 6.82 5.84 20.59
N PRO A 466 5.54 5.53 20.27
CA PRO A 466 4.45 5.65 21.25
C PRO A 466 4.48 4.61 22.39
N VAL A 467 5.23 3.52 22.26
CA VAL A 467 5.24 2.37 23.19
C VAL A 467 6.48 2.39 24.08
N ASP A 468 7.66 2.51 23.48
CA ASP A 468 8.96 2.61 24.14
C ASP A 468 9.87 3.57 23.35
N PRO A 469 9.89 4.87 23.72
CA PRO A 469 10.73 5.88 23.08
C PRO A 469 12.23 5.58 23.10
N HIS A 470 12.75 4.90 24.11
CA HIS A 470 14.18 4.61 24.22
C HIS A 470 14.58 3.43 23.34
N LEU A 471 13.72 2.39 23.25
CA LEU A 471 13.88 1.35 22.24
C LEU A 471 13.81 1.94 20.84
N ALA A 472 12.82 2.78 20.56
CA ALA A 472 12.67 3.47 19.29
C ALA A 472 13.94 4.24 18.89
N LEU A 473 14.54 4.98 19.83
CA LEU A 473 15.79 5.71 19.62
C LEU A 473 16.97 4.77 19.31
N ARG A 474 17.08 3.64 20.01
CA ARG A 474 18.13 2.63 19.74
C ARG A 474 17.95 2.01 18.35
N THR A 475 16.72 1.66 17.98
CA THR A 475 16.37 1.14 16.65
C THR A 475 16.69 2.16 15.56
N LEU A 476 16.34 3.43 15.76
CA LEU A 476 16.69 4.53 14.84
C LEU A 476 18.20 4.67 14.65
N ARG A 477 18.97 4.67 15.75
CA ARG A 477 20.43 4.76 15.69
C ARG A 477 21.06 3.59 14.96
N ALA A 478 20.52 2.38 15.12
CA ALA A 478 20.96 1.21 14.36
C ALA A 478 20.64 1.38 12.87
N ALA A 479 19.43 1.81 12.53
CA ALA A 479 19.00 2.09 11.16
C ALA A 479 19.94 3.11 10.46
N LEU A 480 20.21 4.24 11.11
CA LEU A 480 21.08 5.29 10.58
C LEU A 480 22.53 4.84 10.35
N ARG A 481 23.02 3.84 11.10
CA ARG A 481 24.36 3.26 10.91
C ARG A 481 24.40 2.20 9.82
N GLU A 482 23.39 1.34 9.75
CA GLU A 482 23.36 0.20 8.81
C GLU A 482 22.89 0.63 7.41
N PHE A 483 21.96 1.58 7.32
CA PHE A 483 21.28 1.99 6.10
C PHE A 483 21.47 3.49 5.83
N PRO A 484 22.62 3.90 5.26
CA PRO A 484 22.84 5.29 4.91
C PRO A 484 21.96 5.70 3.71
N ALA A 485 21.92 7.00 3.43
CA ALA A 485 21.05 7.60 2.42
C ALA A 485 21.17 6.96 1.03
N GLU A 486 22.37 6.51 0.64
CA GLU A 486 22.63 5.84 -0.63
C GLU A 486 21.88 4.51 -0.75
N SER A 487 21.83 3.74 0.34
CA SER A 487 21.09 2.48 0.37
C SER A 487 19.58 2.69 0.27
N ILE A 488 19.08 3.78 0.84
CA ILE A 488 17.67 4.18 0.80
C ILE A 488 17.32 4.72 -0.59
N ALA A 489 18.17 5.54 -1.19
CA ALA A 489 18.00 6.06 -2.55
C ALA A 489 17.95 4.94 -3.60
N ALA A 490 18.74 3.88 -3.40
CA ALA A 490 18.77 2.70 -4.26
C ALA A 490 17.52 1.81 -4.09
N HIS A 491 16.74 1.99 -3.02
CA HIS A 491 15.51 1.23 -2.80
C HIS A 491 14.35 1.82 -3.61
N ASP A 492 13.54 0.94 -4.18
CA ASP A 492 12.37 1.33 -4.97
C ASP A 492 11.23 1.87 -4.09
N GLY A 493 10.35 2.68 -4.67
CA GLY A 493 9.18 3.24 -4.00
C GLY A 493 9.31 4.72 -3.62
N ALA A 494 8.25 5.48 -3.90
CA ALA A 494 8.20 6.93 -3.70
C ALA A 494 8.11 7.36 -2.22
N ASP A 495 7.75 6.45 -1.31
CA ASP A 495 7.49 6.79 0.10
C ASP A 495 8.73 6.68 1.02
N ARG A 496 9.88 6.29 0.47
CA ARG A 496 11.15 6.10 1.23
C ARG A 496 11.51 7.30 2.10
N MET A 497 11.35 8.51 1.58
CA MET A 497 11.63 9.75 2.30
C MET A 497 10.70 9.89 3.52
N TRP A 498 9.40 9.66 3.34
CA TRP A 498 8.41 9.80 4.40
C TRP A 498 8.64 8.78 5.52
N VAL A 499 9.00 7.55 5.16
CA VAL A 499 9.35 6.50 6.14
C VAL A 499 10.52 6.93 7.02
N VAL A 500 11.59 7.47 6.42
CA VAL A 500 12.76 7.96 7.16
C VAL A 500 12.38 9.14 8.06
N LEU A 501 11.60 10.10 7.54
CA LEU A 501 11.19 11.28 8.29
C LEU A 501 10.30 10.96 9.49
N ASN A 502 9.40 9.98 9.38
CA ASN A 502 8.53 9.56 10.49
C ASN A 502 9.34 8.94 11.65
N ALA A 503 10.48 8.32 11.36
CA ALA A 503 11.37 7.78 12.39
C ALA A 503 12.05 8.88 13.23
N ALA A 504 12.05 10.14 12.77
CA ALA A 504 12.59 11.27 13.54
C ALA A 504 11.86 11.46 14.88
N ASP A 505 10.60 11.04 14.99
CA ASP A 505 9.80 11.17 16.20
C ASP A 505 10.44 10.47 17.40
N ALA A 506 11.16 9.37 17.17
CA ALA A 506 11.94 8.68 18.19
C ALA A 506 13.07 9.56 18.76
N ALA A 507 13.66 10.41 17.93
CA ALA A 507 14.69 11.37 18.35
C ALA A 507 14.10 12.63 18.98
N THR A 508 12.99 13.16 18.44
CA THR A 508 12.39 14.40 18.96
C THR A 508 11.70 14.20 20.31
N VAL A 509 11.04 13.07 20.54
CA VAL A 509 10.42 12.79 21.86
C VAL A 509 11.46 12.61 22.96
N THR A 510 12.61 12.03 22.63
CA THR A 510 13.73 11.77 23.56
C THR A 510 14.71 12.95 23.68
N GLY A 511 14.52 14.01 22.89
CA GLY A 511 15.38 15.19 22.87
C GLY A 511 16.75 14.97 22.22
N SER A 512 16.93 13.92 21.41
CA SER A 512 18.17 13.68 20.68
C SER A 512 18.27 14.54 19.41
N VAL A 513 18.79 15.75 19.58
CA VAL A 513 18.98 16.73 18.49
C VAL A 513 19.91 16.20 17.38
N PRO A 514 21.06 15.54 17.66
CA PRO A 514 21.94 15.04 16.61
C PRO A 514 21.28 13.98 15.73
N ASP A 515 20.56 13.02 16.34
CA ASP A 515 19.85 11.96 15.61
C ASP A 515 18.73 12.55 14.73
N MET A 516 17.95 13.52 15.27
CA MET A 516 16.93 14.25 14.50
C MET A 516 17.51 14.92 13.26
N ARG A 517 18.67 15.59 13.38
CA ARG A 517 19.35 16.25 12.24
C ARG A 517 19.92 15.23 11.26
N GLN A 518 20.41 14.09 11.74
CA GLN A 518 20.89 13.02 10.88
C GLN A 518 19.74 12.44 10.05
N VAL A 519 18.56 12.23 10.63
CA VAL A 519 17.35 11.82 9.88
C VAL A 519 16.99 12.82 8.78
N ALA A 520 16.98 14.11 9.09
CA ALA A 520 16.72 15.18 8.11
C ALA A 520 17.69 15.12 6.92
N MET A 521 18.98 14.92 7.21
CA MET A 521 20.03 14.79 6.20
C MET A 521 19.85 13.52 5.35
N VAL A 522 19.62 12.38 6.00
CA VAL A 522 19.43 11.09 5.29
C VAL A 522 18.22 11.16 4.37
N ALA A 523 17.07 11.66 4.85
CA ALA A 523 15.88 11.82 4.03
C ALA A 523 16.11 12.74 2.82
N SER A 524 16.74 13.90 3.03
CA SER A 524 17.02 14.87 1.96
C SER A 524 18.01 14.36 0.92
N LYS A 525 18.97 13.52 1.33
CA LYS A 525 19.96 12.93 0.42
C LYS A 525 19.41 11.70 -0.31
N ALA A 526 18.60 10.88 0.38
CA ALA A 526 17.95 9.73 -0.20
C ALA A 526 16.92 10.14 -1.28
N GLU A 527 16.27 11.28 -1.08
CA GLU A 527 15.28 11.83 -1.99
C GLU A 527 15.50 13.35 -2.16
N PRO A 528 16.27 13.81 -3.17
CA PRO A 528 16.61 15.22 -3.32
C PRO A 528 15.43 16.14 -3.67
N LYS A 529 14.37 15.59 -4.28
CA LYS A 529 13.15 16.32 -4.63
C LYS A 529 11.94 15.64 -4.01
N ILE A 530 10.98 16.42 -3.50
CA ILE A 530 9.75 15.86 -2.94
C ILE A 530 9.09 14.97 -4.01
N PRO A 531 8.76 13.70 -3.69
CA PRO A 531 8.22 12.76 -4.67
C PRO A 531 7.06 13.36 -5.47
N GLY A 532 7.26 13.40 -6.79
CA GLY A 532 6.29 13.91 -7.75
C GLY A 532 6.05 15.42 -7.69
N ARG A 533 7.02 16.21 -7.21
CA ARG A 533 7.05 17.68 -7.27
C ARG A 533 8.45 18.14 -7.65
N ASP A 534 8.55 19.26 -8.37
CA ASP A 534 9.84 19.91 -8.63
C ASP A 534 10.25 20.83 -7.47
N LEU A 535 10.19 20.31 -6.24
CA LEU A 535 10.53 21.02 -5.02
C LEU A 535 11.70 20.31 -4.33
N PRO A 536 12.81 21.00 -4.00
CA PRO A 536 13.91 20.37 -3.28
C PRO A 536 13.46 19.95 -1.88
N THR A 537 13.70 18.69 -1.54
CA THR A 537 13.32 18.10 -0.25
C THR A 537 13.92 18.86 0.93
N SER A 538 15.17 19.33 0.77
CA SER A 538 15.89 20.05 1.80
C SER A 538 15.15 21.28 2.32
N TYR A 539 14.42 22.02 1.47
CA TYR A 539 13.65 23.19 1.93
C TYR A 539 12.48 22.80 2.83
N ALA A 540 11.73 21.76 2.48
CA ALA A 540 10.61 21.29 3.27
C ALA A 540 11.09 20.66 4.59
N VAL A 541 12.11 19.80 4.51
CA VAL A 541 12.74 19.18 5.69
C VAL A 541 13.34 20.23 6.62
N ASN A 542 13.95 21.30 6.09
CA ASN A 542 14.43 22.42 6.91
C ASN A 542 13.28 23.14 7.63
N ALA A 543 12.12 23.30 6.99
CA ALA A 543 10.96 23.92 7.62
C ALA A 543 10.42 23.05 8.77
N TRP A 544 10.24 21.75 8.53
CA TRP A 544 9.74 20.81 9.54
C TRP A 544 10.71 20.63 10.71
N SER A 545 11.99 20.40 10.43
CA SER A 545 13.01 20.26 11.48
C SER A 545 13.21 21.55 12.29
N ALA A 546 13.08 22.73 11.68
CA ALA A 546 13.11 24.00 12.42
C ALA A 546 11.91 24.16 13.37
N ALA A 547 10.72 23.69 12.96
CA ALA A 547 9.55 23.65 13.86
C ALA A 547 9.79 22.70 15.04
N ALA A 548 10.39 21.53 14.78
CA ALA A 548 10.78 20.57 15.82
C ALA A 548 11.87 21.12 16.75
N ASP A 549 12.90 21.82 16.23
CA ASP A 549 13.93 22.49 17.04
C ASP A 549 13.29 23.48 18.05
N LEU A 550 12.35 24.30 17.59
CA LEU A 550 11.61 25.24 18.46
C LEU A 550 10.74 24.50 19.49
N ALA A 551 10.11 23.41 19.07
CA ALA A 551 9.29 22.59 19.94
C ALA A 551 10.10 21.84 21.01
N LEU A 552 11.34 21.42 20.70
CA LEU A 552 12.33 20.92 21.66
C LEU A 552 12.77 22.00 22.67
N GLY A 553 12.55 23.28 22.37
CA GLY A 553 12.94 24.39 23.22
C GLY A 553 14.39 24.83 23.00
N LEU A 554 14.96 24.58 21.81
CA LEU A 554 16.24 25.16 21.43
C LEU A 554 16.13 26.70 21.34
N PRO A 555 17.21 27.45 21.64
CA PRO A 555 17.17 28.90 21.62
C PRO A 555 16.76 29.43 20.23
N PRO A 556 15.75 30.32 20.12
CA PRO A 556 15.27 30.80 18.82
C PRO A 556 16.36 31.45 17.95
N ALA A 557 17.34 32.10 18.58
CA ALA A 557 18.48 32.70 17.89
C ALA A 557 19.27 31.67 17.07
N SER A 558 19.36 30.41 17.54
CA SER A 558 20.08 29.33 16.84
C SER A 558 19.32 28.78 15.61
N VAL A 559 18.01 29.03 15.51
CA VAL A 559 17.13 28.50 14.46
C VAL A 559 16.67 29.59 13.47
N ARG A 560 16.71 30.86 13.89
CA ARG A 560 16.15 32.02 13.18
C ARG A 560 16.48 32.06 11.69
N SER A 561 17.76 31.96 11.32
CA SER A 561 18.19 32.03 9.91
C SER A 561 17.55 30.95 9.04
N ARG A 562 17.51 29.69 9.52
CA ARG A 562 16.89 28.57 8.80
C ARG A 562 15.39 28.75 8.67
N MET A 563 14.73 29.16 9.75
CA MET A 563 13.29 29.42 9.78
C MET A 563 12.90 30.54 8.81
N ASP A 564 13.56 31.70 8.87
CA ASP A 564 13.24 32.84 8.02
C ASP A 564 13.49 32.52 6.55
N SER A 565 14.53 31.75 6.25
CA SER A 565 14.82 31.27 4.89
C SER A 565 13.73 30.34 4.37
N ALA A 566 13.30 29.37 5.18
CA ALA A 566 12.25 28.42 4.82
C ALA A 566 10.89 29.13 4.57
N ILE A 567 10.50 30.06 5.44
CA ILE A 567 9.26 30.83 5.28
C ILE A 567 9.31 31.65 3.98
N ARG A 568 10.40 32.37 3.72
CA ARG A 568 10.56 33.15 2.47
C ARG A 568 10.52 32.28 1.22
N TYR A 569 11.07 31.08 1.26
CA TYR A 569 11.05 30.15 0.14
C TYR A 569 9.61 29.68 -0.13
N ILE A 570 8.91 29.18 0.90
CA ILE A 570 7.55 28.65 0.79
C ILE A 570 6.54 29.75 0.39
N ASP A 571 6.73 30.99 0.84
CA ASP A 571 5.90 32.14 0.45
C ASP A 571 5.94 32.41 -1.06
N LYS A 572 7.06 32.10 -1.73
CA LYS A 572 7.25 32.35 -3.16
C LYS A 572 6.76 31.21 -4.06
N LEU A 573 6.39 30.06 -3.49
CA LEU A 573 5.95 28.92 -4.30
C LEU A 573 4.55 29.16 -4.89
N PRO A 574 4.41 29.10 -6.23
CA PRO A 574 3.13 29.30 -6.91
C PRO A 574 2.28 28.02 -6.92
N GLY A 575 1.01 28.17 -7.29
CA GLY A 575 0.10 27.06 -7.59
C GLY A 575 -0.17 26.10 -6.43
N SER A 576 -0.68 24.92 -6.79
CA SER A 576 -1.07 23.86 -5.85
C SER A 576 0.09 23.31 -5.02
N ASP A 577 1.30 23.31 -5.58
CA ASP A 577 2.52 22.89 -4.87
C ASP A 577 2.86 23.87 -3.74
N GLY A 578 2.74 25.17 -3.98
CA GLY A 578 2.90 26.20 -2.95
C GLY A 578 1.84 26.13 -1.87
N GLU A 579 0.57 25.93 -2.24
CA GLU A 579 -0.52 25.74 -1.28
C GLU A 579 -0.29 24.50 -0.40
N GLY A 580 0.11 23.39 -1.03
CA GLY A 580 0.49 22.17 -0.35
C GLY A 580 1.64 22.40 0.65
N ALA A 581 2.72 23.05 0.22
CA ALA A 581 3.87 23.35 1.06
C ALA A 581 3.53 24.27 2.26
N ARG A 582 2.72 25.31 2.05
CA ARG A 582 2.22 26.19 3.12
C ARG A 582 1.39 25.43 4.14
N ARG A 583 0.48 24.57 3.68
CA ARG A 583 -0.36 23.73 4.55
C ARG A 583 0.48 22.79 5.41
N THR A 584 1.39 22.03 4.79
CA THR A 584 2.22 21.04 5.50
C THR A 584 3.32 21.66 6.36
N SER A 585 3.64 22.94 6.18
CA SER A 585 4.69 23.63 6.95
C SER A 585 4.14 24.65 7.94
N SER A 586 2.82 24.74 8.10
CA SER A 586 2.13 25.70 9.00
C SER A 586 2.58 25.62 10.46
N ALA A 587 3.09 24.46 10.88
CA ALA A 587 3.74 24.25 12.17
C ALA A 587 4.91 25.22 12.44
N LEU A 588 5.70 25.58 11.42
CA LEU A 588 6.87 26.43 11.56
C LEU A 588 6.51 27.85 12.03
N PRO A 589 5.73 28.65 11.28
CA PRO A 589 5.37 30.00 11.74
C PRO A 589 4.51 29.98 13.01
N TYR A 590 3.76 28.90 13.27
CA TYR A 590 3.05 28.71 14.55
C TYR A 590 4.02 28.63 15.72
N MET A 591 4.96 27.66 15.68
CA MET A 591 5.95 27.48 16.73
C MET A 591 6.88 28.70 16.87
N ALA A 592 7.24 29.31 15.75
CA ALA A 592 8.01 30.54 15.73
C ALA A 592 7.35 31.66 16.54
N TYR A 593 6.07 31.93 16.30
CA TYR A 593 5.32 32.91 17.07
C TYR A 593 5.16 32.49 18.53
N LEU A 594 4.83 31.22 18.79
CA LEU A 594 4.61 30.71 20.14
C LEU A 594 5.85 30.89 21.03
N VAL A 595 7.06 30.66 20.48
CA VAL A 595 8.31 30.76 21.25
C VAL A 595 8.87 32.18 21.28
N THR A 596 8.79 32.94 20.17
CA THR A 596 9.45 34.26 20.07
C THR A 596 8.57 35.45 20.41
N ARG A 597 7.24 35.28 20.35
CA ARG A 597 6.23 36.35 20.38
C ARG A 597 6.37 37.38 19.26
N ASP A 598 7.19 37.12 18.25
CA ASP A 598 7.36 38.01 17.11
C ASP A 598 6.16 37.91 16.16
N THR A 599 5.42 39.02 16.06
CA THR A 599 4.19 39.09 15.28
C THR A 599 4.39 38.93 13.77
N THR A 600 5.63 39.01 13.25
CA THR A 600 5.94 38.72 11.85
C THR A 600 5.65 37.26 11.49
N TYR A 601 5.91 36.32 12.40
CA TYR A 601 5.58 34.90 12.22
C TYR A 601 4.07 34.66 12.31
N LEU A 602 3.36 35.37 13.19
CA LEU A 602 1.90 35.32 13.22
C LEU A 602 1.29 35.83 11.91
N ALA A 603 1.86 36.89 11.32
CA ALA A 603 1.44 37.38 10.02
C ALA A 603 1.73 36.35 8.90
N ALA A 604 2.86 35.66 8.95
CA ALA A 604 3.18 34.57 8.01
C ALA A 604 2.17 33.41 8.13
N LEU A 605 1.89 32.95 9.35
CA LEU A 605 0.89 31.90 9.59
C LEU A 605 -0.48 32.29 9.03
N ARG A 606 -0.94 33.53 9.24
CA ARG A 606 -2.23 34.03 8.73
C ARG A 606 -2.28 34.10 7.20
N ARG A 607 -1.15 34.27 6.51
CA ARG A 607 -1.10 34.17 5.04
C ARG A 607 -1.23 32.73 4.57
N TRP A 608 -0.68 31.78 5.32
CA TRP A 608 -0.70 30.36 4.96
C TRP A 608 -2.01 29.67 5.35
N TRP A 609 -2.72 30.22 6.32
CA TRP A 609 -3.91 29.63 6.92
C TRP A 609 -5.19 30.33 6.42
N ASN A 610 -6.10 29.59 5.79
CA ASN A 610 -7.37 30.15 5.31
C ASN A 610 -8.30 30.51 6.49
N PRO A 611 -8.65 31.79 6.70
CA PRO A 611 -9.48 32.25 7.82
C PRO A 611 -10.90 31.67 7.85
N ALA A 612 -11.42 31.20 6.71
CA ALA A 612 -12.80 30.68 6.60
C ALA A 612 -13.02 29.35 7.36
N SER A 613 -11.96 28.68 7.80
CA SER A 613 -12.04 27.31 8.33
C SER A 613 -11.95 27.18 9.86
N THR A 614 -11.21 28.06 10.56
CA THR A 614 -11.16 28.13 12.05
C THR A 614 -10.35 29.37 12.48
N THR A 615 -10.84 30.16 13.44
CA THR A 615 -10.09 31.29 14.03
C THR A 615 -9.00 30.80 15.00
N LEU A 616 -7.80 31.39 14.94
CA LEU A 616 -6.67 31.07 15.83
C LEU A 616 -6.73 31.87 17.14
N LEU A 617 -7.85 31.76 17.87
CA LEU A 617 -8.14 32.54 19.08
C LEU A 617 -7.07 32.40 20.16
N GLU A 618 -6.43 31.24 20.23
CA GLU A 618 -5.36 31.00 21.19
C GLU A 618 -4.14 31.91 20.97
N LEU A 619 -3.83 32.24 19.72
CA LEU A 619 -2.75 33.17 19.40
C LEU A 619 -3.18 34.62 19.61
N ASP A 620 -4.46 34.95 19.37
CA ASP A 620 -5.01 36.27 19.71
C ASP A 620 -5.01 36.52 21.23
N ALA A 621 -5.33 35.49 22.03
CA ALA A 621 -5.27 35.57 23.49
C ALA A 621 -3.83 35.83 23.97
N LEU A 622 -2.86 35.09 23.46
CA LEU A 622 -1.44 35.28 23.80
C LEU A 622 -0.93 36.67 23.38
N LYS A 623 -1.28 37.13 22.17
CA LYS A 623 -0.95 38.47 21.69
C LYS A 623 -1.54 39.57 22.58
N ALA A 624 -2.78 39.41 23.05
CA ALA A 624 -3.43 40.35 23.95
C ALA A 624 -2.72 40.37 25.31
N LEU A 625 -2.41 39.20 25.88
CA LEU A 625 -1.66 39.08 27.14
C LEU A 625 -0.27 39.73 27.06
N ASP A 626 0.45 39.56 25.95
CA ASP A 626 1.78 40.16 25.74
C ASP A 626 1.74 41.68 25.63
N ARG A 627 0.58 42.25 25.29
CA ARG A 627 0.32 43.70 25.24
C ARG A 627 -0.28 44.24 26.55
N GLY A 628 -0.48 43.39 27.56
CA GLY A 628 -1.17 43.76 28.80
C GLY A 628 -2.70 43.91 28.65
N ASP A 629 -3.28 43.56 27.51
CA ASP A 629 -4.74 43.58 27.27
C ASP A 629 -5.40 42.32 27.87
N ARG A 630 -5.60 42.34 29.19
CA ARG A 630 -6.24 41.23 29.91
C ARG A 630 -7.69 41.01 29.45
N GLU A 631 -8.42 42.06 29.12
CA GLU A 631 -9.82 41.93 28.68
C GLU A 631 -9.93 41.29 27.29
N GLY A 632 -9.08 41.69 26.35
CA GLY A 632 -8.97 41.06 25.03
C GLY A 632 -8.61 39.58 25.14
N ALA A 633 -7.68 39.24 26.03
CA ALA A 633 -7.33 37.86 26.32
C ALA A 633 -8.52 37.06 26.87
N LEU A 634 -9.26 37.61 27.85
CA LEU A 634 -10.46 36.98 28.39
C LEU A 634 -11.56 36.79 27.32
N ARG A 635 -11.74 37.76 26.42
CA ARG A 635 -12.68 37.64 25.29
C ARG A 635 -12.30 36.48 24.37
N ALA A 636 -11.03 36.35 24.01
CA ALA A 636 -10.55 35.25 23.17
C ALA A 636 -10.70 33.87 23.85
N VAL A 637 -10.34 33.77 25.15
CA VAL A 637 -10.42 32.53 25.93
C VAL A 637 -11.84 32.01 26.11
N ARG A 638 -12.85 32.89 26.14
CA ARG A 638 -14.27 32.48 26.17
C ARG A 638 -14.68 31.69 24.92
N GLY A 639 -14.01 31.91 23.79
CA GLY A 639 -14.25 31.17 22.55
C GLY A 639 -13.47 29.86 22.43
N PHE A 640 -12.64 29.49 23.42
CA PHE A 640 -11.91 28.23 23.35
C PHE A 640 -12.84 27.03 23.54
N PRO A 641 -12.70 25.96 22.73
CA PRO A 641 -13.42 24.71 22.96
C PRO A 641 -13.05 24.13 24.33
N ASN A 642 -14.01 23.48 25.02
CA ASN A 642 -13.70 22.65 26.19
C ASN A 642 -12.63 21.61 25.79
N PRO A 643 -11.63 21.29 26.65
CA PRO A 643 -10.73 20.15 26.48
C PRO A 643 -11.36 18.90 25.83
N ASP A 644 -12.54 18.45 26.28
CA ASP A 644 -13.18 17.26 25.70
C ASP A 644 -13.60 17.42 24.24
N SER A 645 -14.04 18.61 23.84
CA SER A 645 -14.33 18.93 22.43
C SER A 645 -13.04 19.14 21.63
N ALA A 646 -12.02 19.74 22.24
CA ALA A 646 -10.73 19.94 21.60
C ALA A 646 -9.98 18.61 21.35
N ARG A 647 -10.34 17.55 22.09
CA ARG A 647 -9.74 16.20 21.97
C ARG A 647 -10.00 15.53 20.63
N THR A 648 -10.99 16.00 19.87
CA THR A 648 -11.32 15.49 18.53
C THR A 648 -10.67 16.33 17.42
N GLU A 649 -9.96 17.41 17.75
CA GLU A 649 -9.19 18.17 16.76
C GLU A 649 -8.04 17.31 16.22
N ASP A 650 -7.93 17.26 14.89
CA ASP A 650 -6.87 16.57 14.17
C ASP A 650 -6.27 17.50 13.12
N GLY A 651 -4.97 17.39 12.89
CA GLY A 651 -4.24 18.22 11.94
C GLY A 651 -2.84 18.66 12.41
N PRO A 652 -2.07 19.26 11.50
CA PRO A 652 -0.63 19.50 11.67
C PRO A 652 -0.28 20.51 12.78
N ILE A 653 -1.26 21.25 13.33
CA ILE A 653 -1.04 22.22 14.40
C ILE A 653 -1.78 21.90 15.71
N SER A 654 -2.57 20.81 15.78
CA SER A 654 -3.48 20.56 16.91
C SER A 654 -2.78 20.53 18.27
N ALA A 655 -1.66 19.82 18.38
CA ALA A 655 -0.88 19.77 19.64
C ALA A 655 -0.39 21.16 20.08
N MET A 656 0.04 22.00 19.13
CA MET A 656 0.49 23.37 19.42
C MET A 656 -0.66 24.25 19.89
N ARG A 657 -1.86 24.07 19.33
CA ARG A 657 -3.07 24.78 19.78
C ARG A 657 -3.43 24.42 21.21
N TRP A 658 -3.34 23.15 21.59
CA TRP A 658 -3.59 22.73 22.98
C TRP A 658 -2.59 23.36 23.95
N VAL A 659 -1.30 23.38 23.60
CA VAL A 659 -0.25 24.05 24.39
C VAL A 659 -0.52 25.56 24.50
N ALA A 660 -0.81 26.24 23.38
CA ALA A 660 -1.08 27.68 23.37
C ALA A 660 -2.32 28.06 24.20
N ARG A 661 -3.38 27.25 24.15
CA ARG A 661 -4.58 27.43 24.99
C ARG A 661 -4.25 27.22 26.46
N GLY A 662 -3.52 26.15 26.80
CA GLY A 662 -3.07 25.87 28.15
C GLY A 662 -2.26 27.03 28.73
N GLU A 663 -1.32 27.58 27.96
CA GLU A 663 -0.54 28.74 28.37
C GLU A 663 -1.40 30.00 28.58
N ALA A 664 -2.27 30.35 27.63
CA ALA A 664 -3.10 31.54 27.74
C ALA A 664 -4.00 31.50 28.99
N VAL A 665 -4.60 30.34 29.26
CA VAL A 665 -5.49 30.12 30.40
C VAL A 665 -4.70 30.11 31.72
N ALA A 666 -3.51 29.52 31.76
CA ALA A 666 -2.62 29.57 32.93
C ALA A 666 -2.18 31.00 33.27
N ARG A 667 -1.84 31.82 32.27
CA ARG A 667 -1.47 33.24 32.46
C ARG A 667 -2.64 34.10 32.97
N LEU A 668 -3.88 33.66 32.75
CA LEU A 668 -5.07 34.32 33.29
C LEU A 668 -5.44 33.83 34.70
N GLY A 669 -4.81 32.76 35.20
CA GLY A 669 -4.97 32.22 36.55
C GLY A 669 -5.87 30.99 36.66
N ASP A 670 -6.31 30.40 35.53
CA ASP A 670 -7.14 29.18 35.55
C ASP A 670 -6.27 27.93 35.35
N ASP A 671 -5.48 27.61 36.38
CA ASP A 671 -4.47 26.54 36.32
C ASP A 671 -5.08 25.14 36.10
N ARG A 672 -6.31 24.89 36.58
CA ARG A 672 -7.00 23.59 36.39
C ARG A 672 -7.39 23.38 34.93
N ARG A 673 -7.95 24.39 34.28
CA ARG A 673 -8.30 24.29 32.86
C ARG A 673 -7.04 24.25 31.99
N ALA A 674 -5.99 24.99 32.37
CA ALA A 674 -4.70 24.89 31.70
C ALA A 674 -4.14 23.46 31.75
N LEU A 675 -4.17 22.84 32.92
CA LEU A 675 -3.74 21.46 33.12
C LEU A 675 -4.51 20.49 32.21
N ALA A 676 -5.84 20.64 32.12
CA ALA A 676 -6.68 19.81 31.26
C ALA A 676 -6.27 19.88 29.78
N TYR A 677 -5.85 21.04 29.26
CA TYR A 677 -5.30 21.13 27.89
C TYR A 677 -3.96 20.43 27.76
N TYR A 678 -3.05 20.58 28.73
CA TYR A 678 -1.76 19.91 28.68
C TYR A 678 -1.91 18.39 28.76
N GLU A 679 -2.83 17.87 29.57
CA GLU A 679 -3.14 16.43 29.70
C GLU A 679 -3.67 15.80 28.41
N MET A 680 -4.14 16.59 27.45
CA MET A 680 -4.56 16.09 26.13
C MET A 680 -3.40 15.67 25.23
N LEU A 681 -2.17 16.13 25.48
CA LEU A 681 -1.01 15.67 24.72
C LEU A 681 -0.72 14.22 25.09
N GLU A 682 -1.15 13.30 24.22
CA GLU A 682 -0.91 11.85 24.33
C GLU A 682 -0.46 11.32 22.97
N PRO A 683 0.56 10.43 22.90
CA PRO A 683 1.09 9.89 21.64
C PRO A 683 0.05 9.34 20.66
N LYS A 684 -0.99 8.67 21.16
CA LYS A 684 -2.07 8.08 20.34
C LYS A 684 -2.90 9.12 19.57
N ARG A 685 -2.77 10.41 19.89
CA ARG A 685 -3.51 11.53 19.28
C ARG A 685 -2.68 12.34 18.28
N PHE A 686 -1.38 12.07 18.17
CA PHE A 686 -0.53 12.74 17.19
C PHE A 686 -0.73 12.13 15.81
N SER A 687 -0.46 12.93 14.79
CA SER A 687 -0.58 12.46 13.42
C SER A 687 0.49 11.39 13.18
N ARG A 688 0.07 10.15 12.87
CA ARG A 688 1.01 9.06 12.56
C ARG A 688 1.72 9.22 11.20
N GLY A 689 1.49 10.30 10.47
CA GLY A 689 1.99 10.50 9.10
C GLY A 689 2.57 11.88 8.81
N GLY A 690 2.80 12.73 9.82
CA GLY A 690 3.44 14.03 9.65
C GLY A 690 4.95 13.96 9.87
N PRO A 691 5.81 14.47 8.95
CA PRO A 691 7.25 14.51 9.18
C PRO A 691 7.59 15.45 10.35
N PHE A 692 8.43 15.01 11.29
CA PHE A 692 8.87 15.84 12.43
C PHE A 692 7.70 16.52 13.17
N ASP A 693 6.66 15.78 13.56
CA ASP A 693 5.49 16.36 14.24
C ASP A 693 5.93 17.04 15.56
N PRO A 694 5.75 18.37 15.70
CA PRO A 694 6.10 19.08 16.94
C PRO A 694 5.33 18.59 18.17
N GLY A 695 4.25 17.83 17.99
CA GLY A 695 3.51 17.17 19.06
C GLY A 695 4.38 16.27 19.94
N TRP A 696 5.36 15.56 19.39
CA TRP A 696 6.25 14.67 20.14
C TRP A 696 7.17 15.39 21.14
N PRO A 697 7.96 16.41 20.74
CA PRO A 697 8.74 17.18 21.71
C PRO A 697 7.85 18.01 22.64
N LEU A 698 6.69 18.51 22.16
CA LEU A 698 5.72 19.20 23.02
C LEU A 698 5.10 18.27 24.06
N TYR A 699 4.87 17.00 23.74
CA TYR A 699 4.41 15.99 24.68
C TYR A 699 5.39 15.81 25.83
N ALA A 700 6.67 15.57 25.51
CA ALA A 700 7.71 15.44 26.53
C ALA A 700 7.78 16.71 27.40
N ARG A 701 7.86 17.89 26.79
CA ARG A 701 7.92 19.16 27.53
C ARG A 701 6.64 19.50 28.29
N SER A 702 5.48 18.97 27.87
CA SER A 702 4.22 19.19 28.57
C SER A 702 4.31 18.72 30.03
N PHE A 703 5.13 17.73 30.35
CA PHE A 703 5.33 17.27 31.71
C PHE A 703 5.97 18.33 32.62
N LEU A 704 6.82 19.23 32.10
CA LEU A 704 7.31 20.37 32.87
C LEU A 704 6.18 21.36 33.18
N ALA A 705 5.34 21.66 32.19
CA ALA A 705 4.20 22.55 32.35
C ALA A 705 3.16 21.96 33.32
N ARG A 706 2.82 20.68 33.16
CA ARG A 706 1.95 19.92 34.07
C ARG A 706 2.51 19.93 35.48
N ALA A 707 3.80 19.67 35.66
CA ALA A 707 4.42 19.67 36.99
C ALA A 707 4.27 21.03 37.68
N SER A 708 4.61 22.13 37.00
CA SER A 708 4.45 23.47 37.54
C SER A 708 2.99 23.82 37.86
N LEU A 709 2.03 23.39 37.03
CA LEU A 709 0.60 23.60 37.29
C LEU A 709 0.11 22.75 38.47
N TYR A 710 0.53 21.48 38.58
CA TYR A 710 0.22 20.62 39.71
C TYR A 710 0.73 21.21 41.03
N GLU A 711 1.92 21.83 41.05
CA GLU A 711 2.40 22.56 42.22
C GLU A 711 1.46 23.69 42.63
N LYS A 712 1.04 24.52 41.67
CA LYS A 712 0.14 25.65 41.94
C LYS A 712 -1.21 25.22 42.50
N VAL A 713 -1.75 24.09 42.02
CA VAL A 713 -3.03 23.57 42.50
C VAL A 713 -2.90 22.65 43.73
N GLY A 714 -1.71 22.52 44.32
CA GLY A 714 -1.46 21.76 45.56
C GLY A 714 -1.29 20.24 45.38
N GLU A 715 -1.19 19.75 44.15
CA GLU A 715 -1.10 18.34 43.78
C GLU A 715 0.36 17.84 43.76
N ARG A 716 1.06 17.97 44.89
CA ARG A 716 2.52 17.71 45.02
C ARG A 716 2.97 16.36 44.45
N GLY A 717 2.23 15.28 44.71
CA GLY A 717 2.58 13.94 44.22
C GLY A 717 2.57 13.86 42.68
N LYS A 718 1.56 14.45 42.04
CA LYS A 718 1.44 14.51 40.58
C LYS A 718 2.51 15.42 39.96
N ALA A 719 2.89 16.49 40.65
CA ALA A 719 3.99 17.36 40.22
C ALA A 719 5.33 16.60 40.17
N ILE A 720 5.69 15.90 41.24
CA ILE A 720 6.91 15.07 41.30
C ILE A 720 6.88 13.98 40.22
N ALA A 721 5.74 13.29 40.06
CA ALA A 721 5.58 12.26 39.03
C ALA A 721 5.77 12.84 37.62
N SER A 722 5.23 14.02 37.34
CA SER A 722 5.37 14.69 36.04
C SER A 722 6.83 15.08 35.77
N TYR A 723 7.55 15.65 36.75
CA TYR A 723 8.97 15.93 36.57
C TYR A 723 9.81 14.68 36.33
N ARG A 724 9.51 13.57 37.02
CA ARG A 724 10.17 12.28 36.79
C ARG A 724 9.92 11.74 35.39
N GLN A 725 8.68 11.84 34.91
CA GLN A 725 8.32 11.43 33.55
C GLN A 725 9.07 12.25 32.48
N PHE A 726 9.22 13.56 32.69
CA PHE A 726 10.04 14.40 31.82
C PHE A 726 11.50 13.94 31.81
N LEU A 727 12.10 13.72 32.98
CA LEU A 727 13.49 13.29 33.11
C LEU A 727 13.75 11.90 32.50
N ASP A 728 12.80 10.97 32.61
CA ASP A 728 12.90 9.65 31.99
C ASP A 728 12.92 9.75 30.47
N LEU A 729 11.92 10.43 29.87
CA LEU A 729 11.85 10.66 28.42
C LEU A 729 13.13 11.32 27.88
N TRP A 730 13.70 12.26 28.62
CA TRP A 730 14.88 13.04 28.23
C TRP A 730 16.19 12.56 28.85
N ARG A 731 16.26 11.28 29.24
CA ARG A 731 17.49 10.62 29.68
C ARG A 731 18.60 10.70 28.62
N ASP A 732 18.25 10.54 27.35
CA ASP A 732 19.18 10.57 26.21
C ASP A 732 19.23 11.92 25.49
N ALA A 733 18.62 12.98 26.05
CA ALA A 733 18.50 14.27 25.38
C ALA A 733 19.85 14.99 25.25
N ASP A 734 19.99 15.81 24.20
CA ASP A 734 21.18 16.60 23.92
C ASP A 734 21.56 17.56 25.07
N GLN A 735 22.86 17.85 25.21
CA GLN A 735 23.37 18.75 26.25
C GLN A 735 22.79 20.18 26.15
N SER A 736 22.46 20.64 24.93
CA SER A 736 21.80 21.93 24.71
C SER A 736 20.43 22.05 25.39
N LEU A 737 19.84 20.93 25.82
CA LEU A 737 18.55 20.86 26.51
C LEU A 737 18.67 20.74 28.04
N ASP A 738 19.90 20.72 28.60
CA ASP A 738 20.16 20.54 30.03
C ASP A 738 19.46 21.54 30.94
N GLY A 739 19.24 22.77 30.46
CA GLY A 739 18.52 23.79 31.22
C GLY A 739 17.14 23.32 31.67
N GLN A 740 16.44 22.58 30.81
CA GLN A 740 15.10 22.05 31.10
C GLN A 740 15.17 20.84 32.06
N ARG A 741 16.20 19.99 31.95
CA ARG A 741 16.45 18.90 32.91
C ARG A 741 16.74 19.42 34.31
N ARG A 742 17.53 20.50 34.43
CA ARG A 742 17.78 21.17 35.72
C ARG A 742 16.48 21.66 36.35
N VAL A 743 15.61 22.33 35.60
CA VAL A 743 14.29 22.77 36.10
C VAL A 743 13.49 21.62 36.70
N ALA A 744 13.49 20.44 36.08
CA ALA A 744 12.79 19.27 36.62
C ALA A 744 13.43 18.73 37.90
N ARG A 745 14.76 18.62 37.96
CA ARG A 745 15.49 18.16 39.15
C ARG A 745 15.29 19.10 40.33
N ASP A 746 15.42 20.40 40.08
CA ASP A 746 15.18 21.45 41.08
C ASP A 746 13.72 21.44 41.56
N GLY A 747 12.78 21.16 40.65
CA GLY A 747 11.37 20.93 40.95
C GLY A 747 11.15 19.77 41.92
N ILE A 748 11.72 18.60 41.63
CA ILE A 748 11.63 17.42 42.49
C ILE A 748 12.25 17.71 43.87
N ALA A 749 13.44 18.31 43.90
CA ALA A 749 14.14 18.66 45.14
C ALA A 749 13.34 19.65 46.00
N ARG A 750 12.82 20.72 45.39
CA ARG A 750 11.96 21.72 46.05
C ARG A 750 10.71 21.09 46.65
N LEU A 751 10.14 20.11 45.97
CA LEU A 751 8.98 19.35 46.43
C LEU A 751 9.39 18.16 47.31
N GLY A 752 10.62 18.11 47.84
CA GLY A 752 11.10 17.07 48.76
C GLY A 752 10.98 15.64 48.22
N GLY A 753 11.00 15.46 46.90
CA GLY A 753 11.08 14.15 46.26
C GLY A 753 12.53 13.71 46.08
N GLU A 754 12.73 12.41 45.95
CA GLU A 754 14.04 11.86 45.58
C GLU A 754 14.35 12.19 44.11
N VAL A 755 15.43 12.93 43.89
CA VAL A 755 15.92 13.33 42.57
C VAL A 755 16.61 12.13 41.92
N PRO A 756 16.18 11.71 40.71
CA PRO A 756 16.86 10.63 40.00
C PRO A 756 18.33 10.98 39.75
N THR A 757 19.24 10.10 40.18
CA THR A 757 20.66 10.20 39.84
C THR A 757 20.85 10.00 38.34
N GLU A 758 21.74 10.78 37.71
CA GLU A 758 22.20 10.46 36.36
C GLU A 758 22.83 9.07 36.40
N GLN A 759 22.13 8.05 35.92
CA GLN A 759 22.82 6.82 35.52
C GLN A 759 23.79 7.24 34.44
N GLY A 760 25.07 7.16 34.76
CA GLY A 760 26.13 7.75 33.96
C GLY A 760 26.02 7.36 32.48
N ALA A 761 26.27 8.34 31.63
CA ALA A 761 26.64 8.14 30.24
C ALA A 761 27.91 7.26 30.18
N GLY A 762 27.71 5.96 30.31
CA GLY A 762 28.74 4.93 30.25
C GLY A 762 28.79 4.31 28.86
N ARG A 763 29.53 4.97 27.97
CA ARG A 763 30.18 4.48 26.72
C ARG A 763 29.32 3.86 25.63
#